data_AF-A0A1E4ZJ02-F1
#
_entry.id   AF-A0A1E4ZJ02-F1
#
_cell.length_a   1.000
_cell.length_b   1.000
_cell.length_c   1.000
_cell.angle_alpha   90.00
_cell.angle_beta   90.00
_cell.angle_gamma   90.00
#
_symmetry.space_group_name_H-M   'P 1'
#
loop_
_entity.id
_entity.type
_entity.pdbx_description
1 polymer ?
#
loop_
_entity_poly.entity_id
_entity_poly.type
_entity_poly.pdbx_seq_one_letter_code
_entity_poly.pdbx_strand_id
1 'polypeptide(L)'
;MKKLLLLLPLIGGLFLTGQSQENASQINWDQLPALPPAIGENIQPGLAGAFIGIHEDVLILAGGANFPNGPAWEGGKKVYHKAIYVLGKAKDGKYIWKNPPQERLSKEVAYGLSISTKQGLLCIGGMNNTAYLENAFMLKWNKSLNKIEQSAFPSLPVAMANMSGGIIDDQIFVAGSDEKSGRKHFLTIHINEEEKEWKELPLWPGSPRTHAFGAVQNNGVENCFYLMKGRWRQENGISEILEDGYVYHPKSKKWTKLRTEKKFPLSAGTGLAVGANHIFLFGGDDGKTFNRLENLGLAIQSSVSDSAKRKLEMERDSLMKFHSGFSHDIWAFHTLTESWSLFGQLPRSSQVTTTAINWQDQIIIPSGEVSPCIRTDEVFMGRFDNKQTFGLLNSSIVICYLLFLAGMGIYFSRKQENLEDFFKAGKRIPAWAAGISIFGTQLSAITFMAIPAKTFATDWIMFLFNMTIILVAPFIIGIFLPFYRRFNLTTAYEYLELRFNLATRLIGSFMYILLQIGRLGIVLLLPALALSVVSGIDVKLCILSMGILSILYTVLGGIEAVIWTDVLQVFILLGGAILCLVLLGLEIDFEKAGGYVSEFGKMKMVNLSFDLTDTSLWVILFGGLATNLIQYGSDQTVIQRYLTTRDEQEAAKSIWIGAWLSVPASLLFFALGTCLFLFYKSQPDLLNPILSKTDSIFPWYIVDQLPAGISGLLVAGIFAASMSSLDSSMNSVSTVVTTDYIKRLRPLKQEKNYLRTARILTVLVGILGTSLALFMATWGISSLWDQFNLIIGLFAGGLGGIFLLGMLSTRANGHAALWALVFSGGVQYVIKSMTDAHFLLYSCTGMLTAISIGYLLSFFIGENTENKLAYTWTQVRNKNS
;
A
#
# COMPACT_ATOMS: atom_id res chain seq x y z
N MET A 1 -36.77 23.66 -6.54
CA MET A 1 -36.04 22.99 -5.44
C MET A 1 -36.89 21.98 -4.65
N LYS A 2 -38.15 22.24 -4.28
CA LYS A 2 -38.98 21.25 -3.53
C LYS A 2 -39.37 19.96 -4.29
N LYS A 3 -39.39 19.95 -5.63
CA LYS A 3 -39.69 18.74 -6.43
C LYS A 3 -38.49 17.80 -6.67
N LEU A 4 -37.25 18.24 -6.39
CA LEU A 4 -36.05 17.41 -6.52
C LEU A 4 -35.80 16.54 -5.27
N LEU A 5 -36.23 17.02 -4.10
CA LEU A 5 -36.13 16.30 -2.82
C LEU A 5 -37.16 15.16 -2.66
N LEU A 6 -38.23 15.16 -3.47
CA LEU A 6 -39.26 14.11 -3.46
C LEU A 6 -38.91 12.90 -4.35
N LEU A 7 -37.81 12.94 -5.10
CA LEU A 7 -37.33 11.82 -5.94
C LEU A 7 -36.31 10.91 -5.23
N LEU A 8 -35.74 11.35 -4.11
CA LEU A 8 -34.78 10.58 -3.31
C LEU A 8 -35.37 9.28 -2.70
N PRO A 9 -36.64 9.21 -2.25
CA PRO A 9 -37.21 7.95 -1.76
C PRO A 9 -37.65 7.01 -2.89
N LEU A 10 -37.97 7.54 -4.07
CA LEU A 10 -38.44 6.74 -5.22
C LEU A 10 -37.29 6.07 -5.98
N ILE A 11 -36.10 6.66 -5.95
CA ILE A 11 -34.88 6.01 -6.44
C ILE A 11 -34.37 5.00 -5.39
N GLY A 12 -34.60 5.22 -4.10
CA GLY A 12 -34.28 4.23 -3.06
C GLY A 12 -35.05 2.91 -3.20
N GLY A 13 -36.31 2.94 -3.64
CA GLY A 13 -37.17 1.74 -3.68
C GLY A 13 -36.98 0.80 -4.88
N LEU A 14 -36.39 1.26 -5.99
CA LEU A 14 -36.25 0.46 -7.23
C LEU A 14 -34.88 -0.19 -7.41
N PHE A 15 -33.90 0.12 -6.57
CA PHE A 15 -32.54 -0.46 -6.60
C PHE A 15 -32.26 -1.43 -5.44
N LEU A 16 -33.26 -1.70 -4.58
CA LEU A 16 -33.17 -2.61 -3.42
C LEU A 16 -33.49 -4.08 -3.76
N THR A 17 -33.19 -4.54 -4.98
CA THR A 17 -33.05 -5.97 -5.21
C THR A 17 -31.57 -6.30 -5.10
N GLY A 18 -31.12 -6.49 -3.86
CA GLY A 18 -29.82 -7.08 -3.59
C GLY A 18 -29.81 -8.49 -4.15
N GLN A 19 -29.29 -8.66 -5.37
CA GLN A 19 -28.64 -9.91 -5.69
C GLN A 19 -27.38 -9.92 -4.85
N SER A 20 -27.41 -10.62 -3.72
CA SER A 20 -26.20 -11.10 -3.06
C SER A 20 -25.43 -11.89 -4.11
N GLN A 21 -24.44 -11.27 -4.72
CA GLN A 21 -23.50 -11.99 -5.57
C GLN A 21 -22.74 -12.90 -4.61
N GLU A 22 -23.12 -14.19 -4.57
CA GLU A 22 -22.39 -15.25 -3.87
C GLU A 22 -20.98 -15.32 -4.45
N ASN A 23 -20.08 -14.48 -3.96
CA ASN A 23 -18.68 -14.44 -4.39
C ASN A 23 -17.80 -14.16 -3.17
N ALA A 24 -17.98 -14.95 -2.11
CA ALA A 24 -16.89 -15.10 -1.15
C ALA A 24 -15.69 -15.64 -1.96
N SER A 25 -14.59 -14.90 -1.97
CA SER A 25 -13.36 -15.33 -2.64
C SER A 25 -13.00 -16.73 -2.11
N GLN A 26 -12.93 -17.74 -2.98
CA GLN A 26 -12.57 -19.11 -2.58
C GLN A 26 -11.15 -19.43 -3.04
N ILE A 27 -10.47 -20.29 -2.27
CA ILE A 27 -9.22 -20.90 -2.72
C ILE A 27 -9.57 -22.17 -3.50
N ASN A 28 -9.26 -22.16 -4.78
CA ASN A 28 -9.26 -23.36 -5.61
C ASN A 28 -8.00 -24.16 -5.28
N TRP A 29 -8.20 -25.37 -4.77
CA TRP A 29 -7.12 -26.27 -4.38
C TRP A 29 -6.82 -27.28 -5.48
N ASP A 30 -5.57 -27.30 -5.90
CA ASP A 30 -4.96 -28.29 -6.76
C ASP A 30 -3.84 -29.03 -6.00
N GLN A 31 -3.27 -30.05 -6.64
CA GLN A 31 -2.15 -30.82 -6.09
C GLN A 31 -0.94 -30.75 -7.03
N LEU A 32 0.21 -30.37 -6.47
CA LEU A 32 1.51 -30.50 -7.14
C LEU A 32 1.98 -31.96 -7.08
N PRO A 33 2.97 -32.36 -7.90
CA PRO A 33 3.50 -33.72 -7.83
C PRO A 33 3.86 -34.10 -6.40
N ALA A 34 3.37 -35.26 -5.94
CA ALA A 34 3.65 -35.77 -4.60
C ALA A 34 5.16 -35.86 -4.35
N LEU A 35 5.56 -35.70 -3.09
CA LEU A 35 6.93 -35.78 -2.66
C LEU A 35 7.50 -37.18 -3.02
N PRO A 36 8.61 -37.27 -3.77
CA PRO A 36 9.15 -38.56 -4.17
C PRO A 36 9.86 -39.25 -2.98
N PRO A 37 10.01 -40.58 -3.00
CA PRO A 37 10.83 -41.30 -2.03
C PRO A 37 12.29 -40.83 -2.02
N ALA A 38 12.97 -40.97 -0.88
CA ALA A 38 14.39 -40.75 -0.80
C ALA A 38 15.16 -41.82 -1.61
N ILE A 39 16.42 -41.54 -1.96
CA ILE A 39 17.27 -42.51 -2.68
C ILE A 39 17.40 -43.79 -1.84
N GLY A 40 17.00 -44.92 -2.43
CA GLY A 40 17.05 -46.24 -1.78
C GLY A 40 15.75 -46.63 -1.05
N GLU A 41 14.74 -45.76 -1.03
CA GLU A 41 13.41 -46.03 -0.47
C GLU A 41 12.39 -46.23 -1.60
N ASN A 42 11.43 -47.13 -1.38
CA ASN A 42 10.34 -47.39 -2.34
C ASN A 42 9.04 -46.65 -1.99
N ILE A 43 8.93 -46.11 -0.78
CA ILE A 43 7.72 -45.48 -0.25
C ILE A 43 8.11 -44.14 0.37
N GLN A 44 7.36 -43.08 0.06
CA GLN A 44 7.46 -41.80 0.75
C GLN A 44 6.26 -41.65 1.68
N PRO A 45 6.41 -41.85 3.01
CA PRO A 45 5.32 -41.62 3.95
C PRO A 45 5.04 -40.13 4.19
N GLY A 46 5.84 -39.23 3.61
CA GLY A 46 5.82 -37.80 3.88
C GLY A 46 6.80 -37.39 4.95
N LEU A 47 6.93 -36.09 5.17
CA LEU A 47 7.87 -35.46 6.09
C LEU A 47 7.19 -34.38 6.93
N ALA A 48 7.36 -34.47 8.25
CA ALA A 48 6.98 -33.44 9.21
C ALA A 48 8.21 -32.62 9.63
N GLY A 49 8.07 -31.31 9.79
CA GLY A 49 9.12 -30.41 10.25
C GLY A 49 10.27 -30.22 9.24
N ALA A 50 10.02 -30.37 7.94
CA ALA A 50 11.04 -30.08 6.94
C ALA A 50 11.27 -28.56 6.82
N PHE A 51 12.49 -28.16 6.48
CA PHE A 51 12.77 -26.79 6.06
C PHE A 51 12.21 -26.57 4.66
N ILE A 52 11.39 -25.55 4.48
CA ILE A 52 10.65 -25.29 3.25
C ILE A 52 10.79 -23.82 2.84
N GLY A 53 11.06 -23.57 1.57
CA GLY A 53 11.08 -22.22 1.03
C GLY A 53 11.37 -22.14 -0.46
N ILE A 54 11.33 -20.91 -0.99
CA ILE A 54 11.62 -20.61 -2.40
C ILE A 54 12.96 -19.90 -2.51
N HIS A 55 13.76 -20.31 -3.49
CA HIS A 55 14.93 -19.55 -3.93
C HIS A 55 15.08 -19.68 -5.44
N GLU A 56 15.32 -18.58 -6.15
CA GLU A 56 15.58 -18.61 -7.60
C GLU A 56 14.49 -19.36 -8.41
N ASP A 57 13.22 -19.16 -8.02
CA ASP A 57 12.02 -19.77 -8.62
C ASP A 57 11.96 -21.31 -8.57
N VAL A 58 12.54 -21.91 -7.53
CA VAL A 58 12.32 -23.32 -7.18
C VAL A 58 11.90 -23.47 -5.73
N LEU A 59 11.05 -24.46 -5.46
CA LEU A 59 10.72 -24.90 -4.10
C LEU A 59 11.79 -25.86 -3.60
N ILE A 60 12.33 -25.58 -2.42
CA ILE A 60 13.30 -26.40 -1.72
C ILE A 60 12.62 -26.96 -0.46
N LEU A 61 12.71 -28.28 -0.28
CA LEU A 61 12.26 -28.99 0.90
C LEU A 61 13.41 -29.84 1.44
N ALA A 62 13.86 -29.61 2.67
CA ALA A 62 15.07 -30.21 3.21
C ALA A 62 14.89 -30.77 4.63
N GLY A 63 15.43 -31.96 4.89
CA GLY A 63 15.36 -32.62 6.18
C GLY A 63 13.97 -33.20 6.48
N GLY A 64 13.48 -33.02 7.70
CA GLY A 64 12.17 -33.52 8.13
C GLY A 64 12.23 -34.89 8.81
N ALA A 65 11.12 -35.30 9.41
CA ALA A 65 11.01 -36.54 10.15
C ALA A 65 9.75 -37.33 9.81
N ASN A 66 9.85 -38.66 9.83
CA ASN A 66 8.75 -39.57 9.55
C ASN A 66 8.89 -40.91 10.30
N PHE A 67 8.00 -41.86 9.99
CA PHE A 67 7.97 -43.20 10.58
C PHE A 67 8.01 -44.26 9.46
N PRO A 68 9.20 -44.61 8.93
CA PRO A 68 9.31 -45.41 7.72
C PRO A 68 8.89 -46.88 7.93
N ASN A 69 8.94 -47.37 9.17
CA ASN A 69 8.64 -48.76 9.52
C ASN A 69 7.22 -48.96 10.06
N GLY A 70 6.29 -48.05 9.74
CA GLY A 70 4.89 -48.09 10.19
C GLY A 70 4.56 -47.10 11.32
N PRO A 71 3.29 -47.00 11.74
CA PRO A 71 2.84 -46.03 12.74
C PRO A 71 3.47 -46.23 14.13
N ALA A 72 3.52 -45.16 14.93
CA ALA A 72 4.15 -45.19 16.25
C ALA A 72 3.49 -46.20 17.22
N TRP A 73 2.16 -46.34 17.20
CA TRP A 73 1.42 -47.29 18.05
C TRP A 73 1.60 -48.76 17.64
N GLU A 74 2.17 -49.03 16.46
CA GLU A 74 2.55 -50.37 15.98
C GLU A 74 4.05 -50.65 16.19
N GLY A 75 4.76 -49.77 16.93
CA GLY A 75 6.19 -49.89 17.22
C GLY A 75 7.11 -49.19 16.22
N GLY A 76 6.54 -48.41 15.28
CA GLY A 76 7.30 -47.59 14.36
C GLY A 76 8.19 -46.58 15.07
N LYS A 77 9.47 -46.49 14.66
CA LYS A 77 10.44 -45.54 15.20
C LYS A 77 10.51 -44.28 14.34
N LYS A 78 10.56 -43.11 14.98
CA LYS A 78 10.76 -41.82 14.31
C LYS A 78 12.17 -41.77 13.72
N VAL A 79 12.27 -41.37 12.46
CA VAL A 79 13.54 -41.18 11.73
C VAL A 79 13.62 -39.74 11.24
N TYR A 80 14.80 -39.14 11.41
CA TYR A 80 15.11 -37.80 10.92
C TYR A 80 15.95 -37.92 9.65
N HIS A 81 15.66 -37.06 8.68
CA HIS A 81 16.20 -37.19 7.32
C HIS A 81 17.23 -36.10 7.00
N LYS A 82 18.06 -36.41 6.00
CA LYS A 82 19.02 -35.47 5.39
C LYS A 82 18.63 -35.05 3.98
N ALA A 83 17.62 -35.66 3.37
CA ALA A 83 17.30 -35.46 1.96
C ALA A 83 16.92 -34.00 1.65
N ILE A 84 17.32 -33.51 0.48
CA ILE A 84 16.98 -32.17 -0.04
C ILE A 84 16.27 -32.32 -1.38
N TYR A 85 14.98 -32.06 -1.40
CA TYR A 85 14.13 -32.12 -2.58
C TYR A 85 14.00 -30.74 -3.22
N VAL A 86 14.05 -30.69 -4.55
CA VAL A 86 13.90 -29.45 -5.32
C VAL A 86 12.83 -29.64 -6.39
N LEU A 87 11.77 -28.82 -6.30
CA LEU A 87 10.68 -28.78 -7.27
C LEU A 87 10.82 -27.51 -8.11
N GLY A 88 10.83 -27.66 -9.43
CA GLY A 88 10.89 -26.53 -10.36
C GLY A 88 9.96 -26.74 -11.55
N LYS A 89 9.87 -25.75 -12.43
CA LYS A 89 9.10 -25.84 -13.69
C LYS A 89 9.94 -26.45 -14.81
N ALA A 90 9.39 -27.42 -15.52
CA ALA A 90 9.91 -27.92 -16.78
C ALA A 90 9.67 -26.90 -17.92
N LYS A 91 10.27 -27.15 -19.10
CA LYS A 91 10.12 -26.29 -20.28
C LYS A 91 8.66 -26.17 -20.77
N ASP A 92 7.82 -27.15 -20.47
CA ASP A 92 6.40 -27.19 -20.81
C ASP A 92 5.51 -26.51 -19.73
N GLY A 93 6.12 -25.93 -18.69
CA GLY A 93 5.42 -25.25 -17.60
C GLY A 93 4.93 -26.16 -16.49
N LYS A 94 5.09 -27.49 -16.59
CA LYS A 94 4.69 -28.42 -15.53
C LYS A 94 5.70 -28.41 -14.39
N TYR A 95 5.20 -28.52 -13.16
CA TYR A 95 6.06 -28.71 -11.99
C TYR A 95 6.62 -30.14 -12.02
N ILE A 96 7.94 -30.26 -11.84
CA ILE A 96 8.64 -31.54 -11.79
C ILE A 96 9.66 -31.52 -10.66
N TRP A 97 9.73 -32.63 -9.93
CA TRP A 97 10.84 -32.87 -9.01
C TRP A 97 12.09 -33.10 -9.83
N LYS A 98 13.13 -32.33 -9.55
CA LYS A 98 14.44 -32.58 -10.14
C LYS A 98 14.96 -33.86 -9.48
N ASN A 99 14.91 -34.99 -10.23
CA ASN A 99 15.29 -36.40 -9.95
C ASN A 99 16.05 -36.69 -8.62
N PRO A 100 15.86 -37.89 -8.02
CA PRO A 100 15.79 -38.08 -6.57
C PRO A 100 16.97 -37.42 -5.86
N PRO A 101 16.70 -36.78 -4.71
CA PRO A 101 17.61 -35.84 -4.08
C PRO A 101 18.97 -36.53 -3.91
N GLN A 102 19.98 -36.17 -4.71
CA GLN A 102 21.36 -36.65 -4.48
C GLN A 102 21.98 -35.89 -3.31
N GLU A 103 21.45 -34.71 -3.05
CA GLU A 103 21.98 -33.76 -2.10
C GLU A 103 21.43 -34.01 -0.71
N ARG A 104 22.31 -33.84 0.27
CA ARG A 104 22.06 -34.19 1.67
C ARG A 104 22.51 -33.04 2.54
N LEU A 105 21.69 -32.74 3.54
CA LEU A 105 22.10 -31.93 4.67
C LEU A 105 23.27 -32.61 5.40
N SER A 106 24.17 -31.80 5.95
CA SER A 106 25.28 -32.29 6.78
C SER A 106 24.84 -33.15 7.97
N LYS A 107 23.65 -32.90 8.53
CA LYS A 107 23.07 -33.58 9.70
C LYS A 107 21.59 -33.86 9.50
N GLU A 108 21.10 -34.94 10.11
CA GLU A 108 19.67 -35.21 10.21
C GLU A 108 19.02 -34.13 11.07
N VAL A 109 17.94 -33.52 10.59
CA VAL A 109 17.27 -32.41 11.29
C VAL A 109 15.82 -32.27 10.84
N ALA A 110 14.95 -31.94 11.78
CA ALA A 110 13.57 -31.54 11.54
C ALA A 110 13.12 -30.49 12.57
N TYR A 111 11.94 -29.93 12.36
CA TYR A 111 11.26 -29.00 13.26
C TYR A 111 12.06 -27.71 13.53
N GLY A 112 12.89 -27.30 12.57
CA GLY A 112 13.54 -25.99 12.59
C GLY A 112 12.70 -24.93 11.88
N LEU A 113 13.20 -23.70 11.87
CA LEU A 113 12.59 -22.57 11.15
C LEU A 113 13.24 -22.40 9.78
N SER A 114 12.43 -22.21 8.74
CA SER A 114 12.88 -21.85 7.40
C SER A 114 12.37 -20.48 6.95
N ILE A 115 13.26 -19.65 6.41
CA ILE A 115 12.93 -18.32 5.88
C ILE A 115 13.53 -18.17 4.48
N SER A 116 12.68 -17.86 3.50
CA SER A 116 13.13 -17.57 2.13
C SER A 116 13.73 -16.17 2.07
N THR A 117 14.94 -16.04 1.52
CA THR A 117 15.64 -14.75 1.37
C THR A 117 16.17 -14.58 -0.05
N LYS A 118 16.58 -13.35 -0.41
CA LYS A 118 17.25 -13.09 -1.70
C LYS A 118 18.57 -13.85 -1.86
N GLN A 119 19.21 -14.23 -0.75
CA GLN A 119 20.50 -14.93 -0.78
C GLN A 119 20.38 -16.46 -0.77
N GLY A 120 19.20 -17.01 -0.43
CA GLY A 120 19.01 -18.44 -0.18
C GLY A 120 17.84 -18.74 0.77
N LEU A 121 17.57 -20.03 0.98
CA LEU A 121 16.69 -20.51 2.04
C LEU A 121 17.50 -20.64 3.34
N LEU A 122 17.20 -19.81 4.33
CA LEU A 122 17.82 -19.87 5.64
C LEU A 122 17.12 -20.92 6.50
N CYS A 123 17.88 -21.86 7.04
CA CYS A 123 17.43 -22.92 7.93
C CYS A 123 18.04 -22.72 9.31
N ILE A 124 17.21 -22.67 10.36
CA ILE A 124 17.64 -22.27 11.71
C ILE A 124 17.13 -23.28 12.75
N GLY A 125 18.04 -23.80 13.57
CA GLY A 125 17.72 -24.66 14.70
C GLY A 125 17.11 -26.01 14.30
N GLY A 126 16.19 -26.49 15.13
CA GLY A 126 15.50 -27.77 14.97
C GLY A 126 15.96 -28.82 15.96
N MET A 127 15.65 -30.08 15.67
CA MET A 127 16.01 -31.20 16.53
C MET A 127 16.31 -32.45 15.70
N ASN A 128 16.99 -33.41 16.33
CA ASN A 128 17.18 -34.75 15.83
C ASN A 128 16.96 -35.78 16.97
N ASN A 129 17.31 -37.05 16.72
CA ASN A 129 17.15 -38.13 17.72
C ASN A 129 17.96 -37.91 19.01
N THR A 130 18.97 -37.04 19.01
CA THR A 130 19.93 -36.89 20.11
C THR A 130 19.79 -35.57 20.86
N ALA A 131 19.45 -34.48 20.19
CA ALA A 131 19.41 -33.14 20.79
C ALA A 131 18.58 -32.15 19.98
N TYR A 132 18.21 -31.05 20.64
CA TYR A 132 17.87 -29.79 19.99
C TYR A 132 19.14 -29.14 19.43
N LEU A 133 19.01 -28.40 18.34
CA LEU A 133 20.12 -27.84 17.59
C LEU A 133 20.11 -26.31 17.64
N GLU A 134 21.31 -25.74 17.72
CA GLU A 134 21.56 -24.29 17.60
C GLU A 134 22.00 -23.90 16.18
N ASN A 135 22.40 -24.88 15.35
CA ASN A 135 23.00 -24.62 14.05
C ASN A 135 22.04 -23.88 13.10
N ALA A 136 22.60 -22.93 12.35
CA ALA A 136 21.94 -22.30 11.22
C ALA A 136 22.77 -22.45 9.95
N PHE A 137 22.11 -22.57 8.80
CA PHE A 137 22.75 -22.71 7.50
C PHE A 137 21.86 -22.19 6.38
N MET A 138 22.47 -21.84 5.25
CA MET A 138 21.80 -21.36 4.06
C MET A 138 21.83 -22.42 2.96
N LEU A 139 20.71 -22.65 2.29
CA LEU A 139 20.60 -23.47 1.09
C LEU A 139 20.38 -22.57 -0.12
N LYS A 140 21.30 -22.60 -1.08
CA LYS A 140 21.23 -21.78 -2.30
C LYS A 140 21.04 -22.66 -3.51
N TRP A 141 20.01 -22.37 -4.29
CA TRP A 141 19.83 -23.02 -5.59
C TRP A 141 20.73 -22.38 -6.65
N ASN A 142 21.72 -23.12 -7.14
CA ASN A 142 22.56 -22.72 -8.27
C ASN A 142 21.92 -23.18 -9.60
N LYS A 143 21.32 -22.24 -10.34
CA LYS A 143 20.66 -22.51 -11.63
C LYS A 143 21.59 -23.11 -12.69
N SER A 144 22.86 -22.70 -12.71
CA SER A 144 23.83 -23.13 -13.75
C SER A 144 24.28 -24.57 -13.54
N LEU A 145 24.50 -24.96 -12.28
CA LEU A 145 24.92 -26.32 -11.90
C LEU A 145 23.74 -27.25 -11.65
N ASN A 146 22.53 -26.70 -11.53
CA ASN A 146 21.31 -27.41 -11.16
C ASN A 146 21.49 -28.17 -9.83
N LYS A 147 22.10 -27.51 -8.84
CA LYS A 147 22.48 -28.06 -7.52
C LYS A 147 22.20 -27.10 -6.36
N ILE A 148 22.10 -27.63 -5.13
CA ILE A 148 22.06 -26.86 -3.89
C ILE A 148 23.48 -26.64 -3.35
N GLU A 149 23.78 -25.41 -3.00
CA GLU A 149 25.00 -25.05 -2.27
C GLU A 149 24.61 -24.75 -0.82
N GLN A 150 25.27 -25.44 0.11
CA GLN A 150 25.08 -25.22 1.54
C GLN A 150 26.22 -24.36 2.10
N SER A 151 25.88 -23.28 2.79
CA SER A 151 26.86 -22.46 3.52
C SER A 151 26.47 -22.33 4.99
N ALA A 152 27.46 -22.27 5.88
CA ALA A 152 27.22 -22.03 7.30
C ALA A 152 26.60 -20.63 7.52
N PHE A 153 25.82 -20.51 8.60
CA PHE A 153 25.28 -19.24 9.10
C PHE A 153 25.51 -19.18 10.62
N PRO A 154 25.60 -17.99 11.24
CA PRO A 154 25.76 -17.88 12.69
C PRO A 154 24.74 -18.71 13.46
N SER A 155 25.23 -19.57 14.35
CA SER A 155 24.37 -20.44 15.16
C SER A 155 23.60 -19.61 16.19
N LEU A 156 22.41 -20.08 16.56
CA LEU A 156 21.61 -19.48 17.62
C LEU A 156 22.39 -19.50 18.95
N PRO A 157 22.16 -18.52 19.84
CA PRO A 157 22.74 -18.54 21.19
C PRO A 157 22.16 -19.68 22.07
N VAL A 158 21.00 -20.23 21.69
CA VAL A 158 20.31 -21.31 22.41
C VAL A 158 19.71 -22.29 21.41
N ALA A 159 19.84 -23.58 21.68
CA ALA A 159 19.22 -24.64 20.89
C ALA A 159 17.69 -24.64 21.02
N MET A 160 16.98 -24.55 19.90
CA MET A 160 15.52 -24.43 19.87
C MET A 160 14.92 -25.15 18.67
N ALA A 161 13.67 -25.60 18.80
CA ALA A 161 12.87 -26.21 17.74
C ALA A 161 11.42 -25.71 17.82
N ASN A 162 10.64 -25.96 16.77
CA ASN A 162 9.24 -25.53 16.67
C ASN A 162 9.08 -24.01 16.90
N MET A 163 10.06 -23.26 16.40
CA MET A 163 10.13 -21.81 16.49
C MET A 163 9.24 -21.17 15.42
N SER A 164 8.95 -19.90 15.61
CA SER A 164 8.28 -19.06 14.63
C SER A 164 9.22 -17.94 14.19
N GLY A 165 9.14 -17.50 12.95
CA GLY A 165 9.97 -16.39 12.52
C GLY A 165 9.51 -15.77 11.22
N GLY A 166 10.20 -14.71 10.84
CA GLY A 166 9.91 -13.96 9.63
C GLY A 166 11.02 -12.96 9.33
N ILE A 167 10.89 -12.29 8.18
CA ILE A 167 11.85 -11.32 7.70
C ILE A 167 11.14 -10.01 7.40
N ILE A 168 11.72 -8.90 7.87
CA ILE A 168 11.31 -7.54 7.52
C ILE A 168 12.51 -6.88 6.88
N ASP A 169 12.38 -6.54 5.61
CA ASP A 169 13.48 -6.08 4.75
C ASP A 169 14.64 -7.09 4.74
N ASP A 170 15.73 -6.81 5.46
CA ASP A 170 16.92 -7.68 5.59
C ASP A 170 17.14 -8.14 7.05
N GLN A 171 16.16 -7.90 7.92
CA GLN A 171 16.20 -8.24 9.34
C GLN A 171 15.35 -9.48 9.62
N ILE A 172 15.98 -10.48 10.23
CA ILE A 172 15.33 -11.75 10.57
C ILE A 172 14.89 -11.71 12.03
N PHE A 173 13.71 -12.23 12.30
CA PHE A 173 13.13 -12.36 13.64
C PHE A 173 12.83 -13.83 13.93
N VAL A 174 13.24 -14.29 15.11
CA VAL A 174 13.01 -15.66 15.59
C VAL A 174 12.42 -15.59 16.99
N ALA A 175 11.24 -16.17 17.16
CA ALA A 175 10.55 -16.28 18.45
C ALA A 175 10.31 -17.75 18.79
N GLY A 176 10.60 -18.12 20.03
CA GLY A 176 10.38 -19.48 20.52
C GLY A 176 10.70 -19.61 21.99
N SER A 177 10.56 -20.82 22.51
CA SER A 177 10.95 -21.14 23.88
C SER A 177 11.83 -22.39 23.90
N ASP A 178 12.78 -22.44 24.81
CA ASP A 178 13.55 -23.65 25.09
C ASP A 178 12.60 -24.72 25.67
N GLU A 179 12.57 -25.91 25.06
CA GLU A 179 11.74 -27.02 25.55
C GLU A 179 12.20 -27.57 26.90
N LYS A 180 13.47 -27.36 27.31
CA LYS A 180 13.98 -27.83 28.61
C LYS A 180 13.70 -26.87 29.76
N SER A 181 13.99 -25.57 29.59
CA SER A 181 13.81 -24.56 30.64
C SER A 181 12.49 -23.80 30.57
N GLY A 182 11.76 -23.89 29.46
CA GLY A 182 10.56 -23.08 29.22
C GLY A 182 10.85 -21.59 29.03
N ARG A 183 12.12 -21.18 28.95
CA ARG A 183 12.53 -19.78 28.80
C ARG A 183 12.19 -19.25 27.41
N LYS A 184 11.62 -18.05 27.36
CA LYS A 184 11.31 -17.33 26.11
C LYS A 184 12.57 -16.74 25.48
N HIS A 185 12.66 -16.81 24.17
CA HIS A 185 13.68 -16.13 23.38
C HIS A 185 13.02 -15.40 22.20
N PHE A 186 13.43 -14.14 22.01
CA PHE A 186 13.12 -13.37 20.82
C PHE A 186 14.41 -12.77 20.29
N LEU A 187 14.84 -13.24 19.12
CA LEU A 187 16.16 -13.00 18.58
C LEU A 187 16.06 -12.32 17.22
N THR A 188 17.06 -11.51 16.89
CA THR A 188 17.19 -10.89 15.58
C THR A 188 18.60 -10.90 15.04
N ILE A 189 18.74 -10.91 13.71
CA ILE A 189 20.01 -10.79 13.00
C ILE A 189 19.77 -10.12 11.64
N HIS A 190 20.69 -9.27 11.20
CA HIS A 190 20.67 -8.70 9.86
C HIS A 190 21.48 -9.55 8.88
N ILE A 191 20.89 -9.90 7.74
CA ILE A 191 21.52 -10.83 6.79
C ILE A 191 22.63 -10.17 5.93
N ASN A 192 22.63 -8.83 5.83
CA ASN A 192 23.56 -8.07 4.99
C ASN A 192 24.68 -7.37 5.80
N GLU A 193 24.70 -7.49 7.13
CA GLU A 193 25.80 -6.98 7.95
C GLU A 193 27.09 -7.80 7.71
N GLU A 194 28.26 -7.14 7.75
CA GLU A 194 29.58 -7.78 7.61
C GLU A 194 29.83 -8.77 8.75
N GLU A 195 29.56 -8.34 9.99
CA GLU A 195 29.58 -9.18 11.18
C GLU A 195 28.15 -9.54 11.60
N LYS A 196 27.75 -10.77 11.30
CA LYS A 196 26.40 -11.26 11.61
C LYS A 196 26.34 -11.80 13.03
N GLU A 197 25.66 -11.08 13.92
CA GLU A 197 25.48 -11.48 15.33
C GLU A 197 24.00 -11.52 15.73
N TRP A 198 23.61 -12.56 16.49
CA TRP A 198 22.27 -12.67 17.05
C TRP A 198 22.10 -11.73 18.25
N LYS A 199 21.07 -10.88 18.21
CA LYS A 199 20.73 -9.94 19.28
C LYS A 199 19.41 -10.33 19.93
N GLU A 200 19.35 -10.30 21.26
CA GLU A 200 18.09 -10.45 22.00
C GLU A 200 17.24 -9.17 21.91
N LEU A 201 15.94 -9.36 21.71
CA LEU A 201 14.93 -8.32 21.67
C LEU A 201 13.98 -8.43 22.88
N PRO A 202 13.23 -7.36 23.19
CA PRO A 202 12.21 -7.42 24.24
C PRO A 202 11.25 -8.58 24.02
N LEU A 203 11.00 -9.36 25.06
CA LEU A 203 10.15 -10.56 24.99
C LEU A 203 8.67 -10.17 24.94
N TRP A 204 7.84 -11.01 24.30
CA TRP A 204 6.39 -10.81 24.35
C TRP A 204 5.88 -11.03 25.79
N PRO A 205 4.85 -10.29 26.22
CA PRO A 205 4.40 -10.33 27.63
C PRO A 205 3.62 -11.60 27.99
N GLY A 206 3.18 -12.41 27.01
CA GLY A 206 2.44 -13.65 27.25
C GLY A 206 3.27 -14.87 27.64
N SER A 207 2.62 -16.03 27.71
CA SER A 207 3.24 -17.32 28.05
C SER A 207 4.29 -17.76 27.01
N PRO A 208 5.30 -18.54 27.43
CA PRO A 208 6.20 -19.22 26.49
C PRO A 208 5.42 -20.03 25.47
N ARG A 209 5.91 -20.12 24.23
CA ARG A 209 5.20 -20.84 23.17
C ARG A 209 6.14 -21.48 22.17
N THR A 210 5.80 -22.71 21.81
CA THR A 210 6.32 -23.47 20.67
C THR A 210 5.18 -23.71 19.69
N HIS A 211 5.47 -24.12 18.46
CA HIS A 211 4.43 -24.46 17.47
C HIS A 211 3.45 -23.31 17.21
N ALA A 212 3.91 -22.07 17.41
CA ALA A 212 3.13 -20.87 17.22
C ALA A 212 3.13 -20.47 15.74
N PHE A 213 2.15 -19.67 15.37
CA PHE A 213 2.03 -19.10 14.04
C PHE A 213 2.80 -17.78 14.01
N GLY A 214 3.92 -17.77 13.29
CA GLY A 214 4.69 -16.56 13.02
C GLY A 214 4.42 -16.06 11.61
N ALA A 215 4.16 -14.78 11.45
CA ALA A 215 4.07 -14.15 10.14
C ALA A 215 4.48 -12.68 10.22
N VAL A 216 5.03 -12.16 9.14
CA VAL A 216 5.24 -10.72 8.95
C VAL A 216 4.12 -10.18 8.08
N GLN A 217 3.44 -9.12 8.54
CA GLN A 217 2.39 -8.47 7.77
C GLN A 217 2.30 -6.97 8.12
N ASN A 218 1.73 -6.17 7.23
CA ASN A 218 1.57 -4.73 7.42
C ASN A 218 0.39 -4.40 8.35
N ASN A 219 0.59 -3.46 9.29
CA ASN A 219 -0.43 -2.98 10.24
C ASN A 219 -1.06 -1.63 9.83
N GLY A 220 -0.83 -1.14 8.60
CA GLY A 220 -1.29 0.15 8.11
C GLY A 220 -0.26 1.28 8.21
N VAL A 221 0.83 1.04 8.94
CA VAL A 221 1.92 2.02 9.19
C VAL A 221 3.29 1.40 8.90
N GLU A 222 3.51 0.17 9.34
CA GLU A 222 4.76 -0.56 9.18
C GLU A 222 4.49 -2.07 9.05
N ASN A 223 5.50 -2.82 8.60
CA ASN A 223 5.48 -4.27 8.67
C ASN A 223 5.82 -4.69 10.10
N CYS A 224 5.00 -5.56 10.68
CA CYS A 224 5.17 -6.05 12.04
C CYS A 224 5.35 -7.58 12.05
N PHE A 225 6.00 -8.08 13.10
CA PHE A 225 6.08 -9.52 13.34
C PHE A 225 4.93 -9.95 14.27
N TYR A 226 4.06 -10.82 13.77
CA TYR A 226 2.93 -11.38 14.50
C TYR A 226 3.28 -12.76 15.02
N LEU A 227 3.02 -12.98 16.31
CA LEU A 227 3.24 -14.23 17.00
C LEU A 227 1.92 -14.66 17.65
N MET A 228 1.26 -15.65 17.05
CA MET A 228 -0.12 -16.01 17.39
C MET A 228 -0.22 -17.47 17.82
N LYS A 229 -1.07 -17.72 18.81
CA LYS A 229 -1.44 -19.06 19.29
C LYS A 229 -0.21 -19.89 19.67
N GLY A 230 -0.29 -21.21 19.54
CA GLY A 230 0.80 -22.15 19.82
C GLY A 230 0.57 -22.96 21.09
N ARG A 231 1.64 -23.59 21.57
CA ARG A 231 1.61 -24.51 22.71
C ARG A 231 2.60 -24.10 23.79
N TRP A 232 2.12 -24.04 25.03
CA TRP A 232 2.93 -23.83 26.22
C TRP A 232 2.98 -25.11 27.05
N ARG A 233 4.16 -25.73 27.18
CA ARG A 233 4.33 -26.87 28.09
C ARG A 233 4.48 -26.37 29.52
N GLN A 234 3.55 -26.76 30.40
CA GLN A 234 3.58 -26.36 31.81
C GLN A 234 4.50 -27.28 32.63
N GLU A 235 4.85 -26.85 33.84
CA GLU A 235 5.72 -27.61 34.76
C GLU A 235 5.12 -28.96 35.18
N ASN A 236 3.78 -29.07 35.18
CA ASN A 236 3.06 -30.33 35.46
C ASN A 236 3.18 -31.37 34.32
N GLY A 237 3.85 -31.02 33.21
CA GLY A 237 4.06 -31.88 32.06
C GLY A 237 2.94 -31.86 31.02
N ILE A 238 1.81 -31.22 31.30
CA ILE A 238 0.67 -31.03 30.37
C ILE A 238 0.86 -29.71 29.64
N SER A 239 0.60 -29.71 28.34
CA SER A 239 0.65 -28.50 27.53
C SER A 239 -0.70 -27.81 27.45
N GLU A 240 -0.67 -26.49 27.48
CA GLU A 240 -1.80 -25.62 27.18
C GLU A 240 -1.71 -25.16 25.72
N ILE A 241 -2.81 -25.28 25.00
CA ILE A 241 -2.95 -24.71 23.66
C ILE A 241 -3.46 -23.28 23.80
N LEU A 242 -2.68 -22.32 23.31
CA LEU A 242 -2.90 -20.90 23.52
C LEU A 242 -3.92 -20.33 22.54
N GLU A 243 -4.73 -19.40 23.02
CA GLU A 243 -5.75 -18.70 22.23
C GLU A 243 -5.35 -17.25 21.88
N ASP A 244 -4.30 -16.73 22.51
CA ASP A 244 -3.87 -15.34 22.40
C ASP A 244 -2.88 -15.09 21.26
N GLY A 245 -2.56 -13.83 21.02
CA GLY A 245 -1.52 -13.45 20.08
C GLY A 245 -0.95 -12.07 20.39
N TYR A 246 0.23 -11.82 19.86
CA TYR A 246 1.01 -10.62 20.09
C TYR A 246 1.60 -10.13 18.78
N VAL A 247 1.82 -8.81 18.69
CA VAL A 247 2.50 -8.18 17.56
C VAL A 247 3.67 -7.35 18.07
N TYR A 248 4.82 -7.52 17.44
CA TYR A 248 6.02 -6.73 17.67
C TYR A 248 6.11 -5.62 16.62
N HIS A 249 6.27 -4.39 17.09
CA HIS A 249 6.41 -3.19 16.27
C HIS A 249 7.90 -2.82 16.16
N PRO A 250 8.56 -3.05 15.01
CA PRO A 250 10.01 -2.82 14.87
C PRO A 250 10.43 -1.38 15.14
N LYS A 251 9.67 -0.37 14.66
CA LYS A 251 10.00 1.05 14.90
C LYS A 251 10.00 1.42 16.38
N SER A 252 8.97 1.01 17.12
CA SER A 252 8.86 1.34 18.55
C SER A 252 9.56 0.35 19.49
N LYS A 253 10.01 -0.79 18.95
CA LYS A 253 10.63 -1.92 19.66
C LYS A 253 9.76 -2.47 20.80
N LYS A 254 8.43 -2.44 20.64
CA LYS A 254 7.47 -2.86 21.67
C LYS A 254 6.53 -3.96 21.18
N TRP A 255 6.09 -4.80 22.11
CA TRP A 255 5.02 -5.76 21.90
C TRP A 255 3.67 -5.18 22.33
N THR A 256 2.63 -5.48 21.56
CA THR A 256 1.23 -5.26 21.96
C THR A 256 0.45 -6.56 21.85
N LYS A 257 -0.51 -6.77 22.76
CA LYS A 257 -1.44 -7.91 22.69
C LYS A 257 -2.49 -7.64 21.62
N LEU A 258 -2.84 -8.66 20.83
CA LEU A 258 -3.91 -8.56 19.84
C LEU A 258 -5.29 -8.47 20.53
N ARG A 259 -6.14 -7.58 20.04
CA ARG A 259 -7.49 -7.27 20.57
C ARG A 259 -8.54 -8.04 19.78
N THR A 260 -8.49 -9.36 19.91
CA THR A 260 -9.38 -10.28 19.20
C THR A 260 -10.58 -10.64 20.07
N GLU A 261 -11.80 -10.42 19.57
CA GLU A 261 -13.03 -10.82 20.25
C GLU A 261 -13.22 -12.33 20.23
N LYS A 262 -12.99 -12.95 19.06
CA LYS A 262 -13.07 -14.40 18.88
C LYS A 262 -11.83 -15.08 19.44
N LYS A 263 -12.02 -15.92 20.45
CA LYS A 263 -10.98 -16.74 21.07
C LYS A 263 -11.18 -18.20 20.71
N PHE A 264 -10.09 -18.86 20.36
CA PHE A 264 -10.06 -20.28 20.05
C PHE A 264 -8.61 -20.80 20.15
N PRO A 265 -8.39 -22.01 20.68
CA PRO A 265 -7.07 -22.62 20.78
C PRO A 265 -6.63 -23.17 19.43
N LEU A 266 -5.35 -22.99 19.09
CA LEU A 266 -4.78 -23.59 17.87
C LEU A 266 -3.26 -23.73 18.00
N SER A 267 -2.69 -24.83 17.51
CA SER A 267 -1.24 -25.05 17.52
C SER A 267 -0.77 -25.89 16.34
N ALA A 268 0.53 -25.82 16.04
CA ALA A 268 1.26 -26.66 15.10
C ALA A 268 0.86 -26.55 13.62
N GLY A 269 -0.24 -25.87 13.28
CA GLY A 269 -0.55 -25.51 11.90
C GLY A 269 0.49 -24.57 11.29
N THR A 270 0.19 -24.04 10.11
CA THR A 270 1.08 -23.10 9.41
C THR A 270 0.42 -21.77 9.13
N GLY A 271 1.20 -20.69 9.25
CA GLY A 271 0.77 -19.32 8.99
C GLY A 271 1.33 -18.79 7.67
N LEU A 272 0.56 -17.98 6.93
CA LEU A 272 1.05 -17.27 5.74
C LEU A 272 0.44 -15.88 5.65
N ALA A 273 1.26 -14.87 5.35
CA ALA A 273 0.76 -13.54 5.01
C ALA A 273 0.11 -13.55 3.61
N VAL A 274 -1.11 -13.04 3.52
CA VAL A 274 -1.90 -12.98 2.28
C VAL A 274 -2.37 -11.55 2.06
N GLY A 275 -2.24 -11.07 0.82
CA GLY A 275 -2.59 -9.70 0.45
C GLY A 275 -1.87 -8.64 1.29
N ALA A 276 -2.49 -7.47 1.42
CA ALA A 276 -1.90 -6.33 2.11
C ALA A 276 -1.95 -6.44 3.64
N ASN A 277 -2.97 -7.12 4.19
CA ASN A 277 -3.30 -7.01 5.62
C ASN A 277 -3.90 -8.29 6.23
N HIS A 278 -3.80 -9.46 5.56
CA HIS A 278 -4.28 -10.72 6.12
C HIS A 278 -3.15 -11.67 6.51
N ILE A 279 -3.39 -12.46 7.56
CA ILE A 279 -2.56 -13.62 7.92
C ILE A 279 -3.49 -14.83 8.00
N PHE A 280 -3.19 -15.85 7.22
CA PHE A 280 -3.97 -17.08 7.15
C PHE A 280 -3.33 -18.13 8.04
N LEU A 281 -4.13 -18.80 8.87
CA LEU A 281 -3.72 -19.97 9.64
C LEU A 281 -4.40 -21.21 9.02
N PHE A 282 -3.59 -22.13 8.53
CA PHE A 282 -4.06 -23.37 7.90
C PHE A 282 -4.03 -24.52 8.90
N GLY A 283 -5.22 -24.97 9.29
CA GLY A 283 -5.47 -26.03 10.26
C GLY A 283 -4.70 -25.91 11.57
N GLY A 284 -4.42 -27.06 12.19
CA GLY A 284 -3.77 -27.13 13.50
C GLY A 284 -4.54 -28.00 14.50
N ASP A 285 -3.94 -28.18 15.66
CA ASP A 285 -4.52 -28.92 16.79
C ASP A 285 -5.29 -27.97 17.72
N ASP A 286 -6.53 -28.32 18.05
CA ASP A 286 -7.41 -27.54 18.94
C ASP A 286 -7.25 -27.91 20.42
N GLY A 287 -6.38 -28.88 20.73
CA GLY A 287 -6.05 -29.33 22.08
C GLY A 287 -6.96 -30.42 22.64
N LYS A 288 -8.12 -30.71 22.03
CA LYS A 288 -9.10 -31.64 22.62
C LYS A 288 -8.55 -33.07 22.76
N THR A 289 -8.06 -33.62 21.65
CA THR A 289 -7.49 -34.97 21.64
C THR A 289 -6.06 -34.96 22.18
N PHE A 290 -5.30 -33.92 21.87
CA PHE A 290 -3.92 -33.75 22.31
C PHE A 290 -3.78 -33.79 23.85
N ASN A 291 -4.59 -32.99 24.56
CA ASN A 291 -4.53 -32.94 26.03
C ASN A 291 -4.91 -34.29 26.64
N ARG A 292 -5.85 -35.03 26.02
CA ARG A 292 -6.22 -36.38 26.47
C ARG A 292 -5.04 -37.36 26.31
N LEU A 293 -4.32 -37.29 25.20
CA LEU A 293 -3.13 -38.12 24.95
C LEU A 293 -2.00 -37.82 25.95
N GLU A 294 -1.75 -36.56 26.28
CA GLU A 294 -0.75 -36.19 27.30
C GLU A 294 -1.14 -36.69 28.70
N ASN A 295 -2.41 -36.51 29.09
CA ASN A 295 -2.93 -37.03 30.36
C ASN A 295 -2.78 -38.55 30.47
N LEU A 296 -3.11 -39.29 29.41
CA LEU A 296 -2.89 -40.73 29.36
C LEU A 296 -1.40 -41.08 29.47
N GLY A 297 -0.52 -40.34 28.80
CA GLY A 297 0.93 -40.52 28.91
C GLY A 297 1.45 -40.38 30.34
N LEU A 298 1.01 -39.35 31.06
CA LEU A 298 1.35 -39.15 32.48
C LEU A 298 0.76 -40.26 33.37
N ALA A 299 -0.48 -40.68 33.10
CA ALA A 299 -1.13 -41.77 33.83
C ALA A 299 -0.39 -43.12 33.61
N ILE A 300 0.10 -43.39 32.41
CA ILE A 300 0.90 -44.59 32.09
C ILE A 300 2.23 -44.57 32.84
N GLN A 301 2.91 -43.41 32.90
CA GLN A 301 4.19 -43.27 33.60
C GLN A 301 4.05 -43.39 35.12
N SER A 302 2.93 -42.94 35.69
CA SER A 302 2.65 -43.00 37.13
C SER A 302 1.94 -44.29 37.58
N SER A 303 1.53 -45.15 36.65
CA SER A 303 0.84 -46.40 36.98
C SER A 303 1.80 -47.45 37.53
N VAL A 304 1.46 -48.00 38.72
CA VAL A 304 2.27 -49.01 39.42
C VAL A 304 1.84 -50.44 39.07
N SER A 305 0.66 -50.63 38.46
CA SER A 305 0.12 -51.96 38.10
C SER A 305 0.24 -52.21 36.61
N ASP A 306 0.84 -53.35 36.23
CA ASP A 306 0.97 -53.77 34.83
C ASP A 306 -0.38 -53.91 34.11
N SER A 307 -1.45 -54.31 34.82
CA SER A 307 -2.78 -54.43 34.21
C SER A 307 -3.41 -53.07 33.92
N ALA A 308 -3.24 -52.11 34.84
CA ALA A 308 -3.74 -50.75 34.68
C ALA A 308 -2.96 -50.01 33.59
N LYS A 309 -1.64 -50.19 33.56
CA LYS A 309 -0.76 -49.65 32.52
C LYS A 309 -1.17 -50.14 31.12
N ARG A 310 -1.38 -51.45 30.94
CA ARG A 310 -1.83 -52.01 29.66
C ARG A 310 -3.19 -51.46 29.23
N LYS A 311 -4.13 -51.24 30.15
CA LYS A 311 -5.44 -50.65 29.84
C LYS A 311 -5.31 -49.21 29.33
N LEU A 312 -4.46 -48.41 29.98
CA LEU A 312 -4.18 -47.04 29.57
C LEU A 312 -3.43 -46.97 28.23
N GLU A 313 -2.49 -47.89 27.98
CA GLU A 313 -1.80 -48.04 26.69
C GLU A 313 -2.80 -48.40 25.58
N MET A 314 -3.72 -49.33 25.80
CA MET A 314 -4.80 -49.66 24.85
C MET A 314 -5.70 -48.46 24.56
N GLU A 315 -6.04 -47.66 25.57
CA GLU A 315 -6.85 -46.45 25.38
C GLU A 315 -6.10 -45.40 24.56
N ARG A 316 -4.83 -45.15 24.86
CA ARG A 316 -3.96 -44.23 24.10
C ARG A 316 -3.85 -44.68 22.65
N ASP A 317 -3.55 -45.96 22.41
CA ASP A 317 -3.34 -46.49 21.06
C ASP A 317 -4.64 -46.47 20.25
N SER A 318 -5.78 -46.72 20.90
CA SER A 318 -7.11 -46.56 20.29
C SER A 318 -7.36 -45.11 19.87
N LEU A 319 -7.07 -44.12 20.75
CA LEU A 319 -7.22 -42.71 20.42
C LEU A 319 -6.31 -42.26 19.27
N MET A 320 -5.07 -42.77 19.21
CA MET A 320 -4.17 -42.47 18.10
C MET A 320 -4.64 -43.10 16.78
N LYS A 321 -5.09 -44.36 16.83
CA LYS A 321 -5.53 -45.12 15.65
C LYS A 321 -6.80 -44.54 15.01
N PHE A 322 -7.74 -44.07 15.83
CA PHE A 322 -9.02 -43.51 15.38
C PHE A 322 -9.06 -41.98 15.41
N HIS A 323 -7.90 -41.33 15.46
CA HIS A 323 -7.81 -39.86 15.46
C HIS A 323 -8.36 -39.29 14.15
N SER A 324 -9.26 -38.29 14.25
CA SER A 324 -9.96 -37.66 13.12
C SER A 324 -9.09 -36.74 12.26
N GLY A 325 -7.77 -36.75 12.44
CA GLY A 325 -6.85 -35.73 11.91
C GLY A 325 -6.95 -34.35 12.59
N PHE A 326 -6.19 -33.38 12.08
CA PHE A 326 -6.17 -31.99 12.55
C PHE A 326 -7.29 -31.15 11.91
N SER A 327 -7.57 -29.96 12.47
CA SER A 327 -8.59 -29.06 11.91
C SER A 327 -8.31 -28.75 10.45
N HIS A 328 -9.35 -28.77 9.60
CA HIS A 328 -9.26 -28.36 8.20
C HIS A 328 -9.48 -26.85 8.02
N ASP A 329 -9.81 -26.13 9.08
CA ASP A 329 -10.22 -24.74 8.99
C ASP A 329 -9.07 -23.83 8.51
N ILE A 330 -9.45 -22.85 7.70
CA ILE A 330 -8.58 -21.76 7.26
C ILE A 330 -9.08 -20.50 7.95
N TRP A 331 -8.33 -20.06 8.95
CA TRP A 331 -8.63 -18.84 9.69
C TRP A 331 -7.92 -17.66 9.04
N ALA A 332 -8.64 -16.59 8.75
CA ALA A 332 -8.06 -15.34 8.28
C ALA A 332 -8.08 -14.32 9.43
N PHE A 333 -6.90 -13.78 9.75
CA PHE A 333 -6.75 -12.65 10.67
C PHE A 333 -6.48 -11.40 9.86
N HIS A 334 -7.28 -10.36 10.07
CA HIS A 334 -7.04 -9.06 9.45
C HIS A 334 -6.31 -8.12 10.42
N THR A 335 -5.16 -7.59 10.01
CA THR A 335 -4.26 -6.86 10.90
C THR A 335 -4.75 -5.48 11.31
N LEU A 336 -5.59 -4.84 10.50
CA LEU A 336 -6.08 -3.47 10.77
C LEU A 336 -7.29 -3.46 11.70
N THR A 337 -8.22 -4.39 11.49
CA THR A 337 -9.42 -4.56 12.32
C THR A 337 -9.16 -5.48 13.52
N GLU A 338 -8.05 -6.22 13.53
CA GLU A 338 -7.74 -7.24 14.54
C GLU A 338 -8.90 -8.22 14.75
N SER A 339 -9.50 -8.67 13.65
CA SER A 339 -10.65 -9.58 13.63
C SER A 339 -10.30 -10.91 12.96
N TRP A 340 -10.96 -11.97 13.43
CA TRP A 340 -10.87 -13.32 12.85
C TRP A 340 -12.12 -13.61 12.03
N SER A 341 -11.92 -14.12 10.82
CA SER A 341 -12.96 -14.71 9.96
C SER A 341 -12.61 -16.17 9.66
N LEU A 342 -13.64 -17.01 9.55
CA LEU A 342 -13.46 -18.39 9.07
C LEU A 342 -13.57 -18.34 7.55
N PHE A 343 -12.43 -18.37 6.86
CA PHE A 343 -12.39 -18.11 5.42
C PHE A 343 -12.82 -19.33 4.60
N GLY A 344 -12.49 -20.53 5.05
CA GLY A 344 -12.83 -21.77 4.34
C GLY A 344 -12.19 -22.98 4.98
N GLN A 345 -12.08 -24.07 4.22
CA GLN A 345 -11.47 -25.31 4.68
C GLN A 345 -10.50 -25.87 3.63
N LEU A 346 -9.49 -26.60 4.11
CA LEU A 346 -8.60 -27.40 3.28
C LEU A 346 -9.38 -28.59 2.70
N PRO A 347 -9.01 -29.07 1.49
CA PRO A 347 -9.75 -30.12 0.79
C PRO A 347 -9.66 -31.50 1.47
N ARG A 348 -8.64 -31.70 2.33
CA ARG A 348 -8.33 -32.94 3.06
C ARG A 348 -7.75 -32.60 4.43
N SER A 349 -7.34 -33.63 5.18
CA SER A 349 -6.61 -33.51 6.44
C SER A 349 -5.50 -32.48 6.38
N SER A 350 -5.53 -31.53 7.31
CA SER A 350 -4.58 -30.43 7.33
C SER A 350 -3.18 -30.93 7.63
N GLN A 351 -2.21 -30.34 6.94
CA GLN A 351 -0.79 -30.59 7.13
C GLN A 351 -0.29 -29.64 8.23
N VAL A 352 0.07 -30.21 9.38
CA VAL A 352 0.70 -29.50 10.50
C VAL A 352 2.20 -29.76 10.52
N THR A 353 2.95 -28.95 11.26
CA THR A 353 4.42 -28.96 11.34
C THR A 353 5.08 -28.82 9.97
N THR A 354 4.48 -28.02 9.09
CA THR A 354 4.99 -27.65 7.77
C THR A 354 5.04 -26.13 7.66
N THR A 355 5.63 -25.61 6.59
CA THR A 355 5.64 -24.16 6.31
C THR A 355 4.90 -23.90 5.00
N ALA A 356 3.76 -23.23 5.11
CA ALA A 356 3.06 -22.65 3.97
C ALA A 356 3.88 -21.51 3.40
N ILE A 357 3.93 -21.44 2.08
CA ILE A 357 4.70 -20.42 1.36
C ILE A 357 3.84 -19.80 0.26
N ASN A 358 4.15 -18.56 -0.09
CA ASN A 358 3.65 -17.95 -1.31
C ASN A 358 4.67 -18.20 -2.43
N TRP A 359 4.26 -18.90 -3.49
CA TRP A 359 5.04 -19.09 -4.71
C TRP A 359 4.27 -18.55 -5.92
N GLN A 360 4.66 -17.37 -6.42
CA GLN A 360 4.02 -16.72 -7.58
C GLN A 360 2.50 -16.53 -7.40
N ASP A 361 2.08 -15.99 -6.26
CA ASP A 361 0.67 -15.77 -5.88
C ASP A 361 -0.15 -17.05 -5.68
N GLN A 362 0.56 -18.17 -5.43
CA GLN A 362 -0.03 -19.48 -5.12
C GLN A 362 0.38 -19.88 -3.71
N ILE A 363 -0.58 -20.39 -2.95
CA ILE A 363 -0.35 -20.90 -1.60
C ILE A 363 0.11 -22.33 -1.72
N ILE A 364 1.36 -22.63 -1.36
CA ILE A 364 1.87 -24.00 -1.35
C ILE A 364 1.99 -24.49 0.08
N ILE A 365 1.39 -25.64 0.36
CA ILE A 365 1.54 -26.35 1.64
C ILE A 365 2.13 -27.72 1.29
N PRO A 366 3.44 -27.93 1.48
CA PRO A 366 4.09 -29.16 1.07
C PRO A 366 4.29 -30.10 2.25
N SER A 367 3.75 -31.32 2.16
CA SER A 367 3.95 -32.38 3.13
C SER A 367 3.56 -31.96 4.57
N GLY A 368 3.60 -32.89 5.50
CA GLY A 368 3.42 -32.59 6.91
C GLY A 368 2.84 -33.74 7.68
N GLU A 369 2.40 -33.46 8.89
CA GLU A 369 1.67 -34.37 9.75
C GLU A 369 0.16 -34.14 9.58
N VAL A 370 -0.62 -35.18 9.28
CA VAL A 370 -2.08 -35.08 9.02
C VAL A 370 -2.93 -35.64 10.15
N SER A 371 -2.31 -36.48 10.97
CA SER A 371 -2.83 -37.04 12.21
C SER A 371 -1.62 -37.44 13.07
N PRO A 372 -1.73 -37.57 14.41
CA PRO A 372 -0.60 -37.95 15.25
C PRO A 372 0.18 -39.15 14.70
N CYS A 373 1.47 -38.95 14.45
CA CYS A 373 2.40 -39.93 13.86
C CYS A 373 2.12 -40.38 12.41
N ILE A 374 1.11 -39.82 11.73
CA ILE A 374 0.83 -40.05 10.30
C ILE A 374 1.28 -38.83 9.50
N ARG A 375 1.98 -39.05 8.38
CA ARG A 375 2.49 -38.00 7.49
C ARG A 375 1.89 -38.17 6.10
N THR A 376 2.05 -37.15 5.27
CA THR A 376 1.59 -37.14 3.87
C THR A 376 2.69 -36.66 2.95
N ASP A 377 2.77 -37.26 1.76
CA ASP A 377 3.62 -36.85 0.64
C ASP A 377 2.93 -35.80 -0.25
N GLU A 378 1.68 -35.45 0.04
CA GLU A 378 0.90 -34.50 -0.76
C GLU A 378 1.47 -33.08 -0.67
N VAL A 379 1.39 -32.37 -1.79
CA VAL A 379 1.76 -30.95 -1.88
C VAL A 379 0.56 -30.18 -2.40
N PHE A 380 -0.12 -29.44 -1.52
CA PHE A 380 -1.27 -28.63 -1.90
C PHE A 380 -0.84 -27.34 -2.56
N MET A 381 -1.58 -26.93 -3.59
CA MET A 381 -1.47 -25.65 -4.27
C MET A 381 -2.83 -24.97 -4.29
N GLY A 382 -2.96 -23.90 -3.52
CA GLY A 382 -4.14 -23.04 -3.50
C GLY A 382 -3.98 -21.84 -4.41
N ARG A 383 -5.02 -21.51 -5.18
CA ARG A 383 -5.13 -20.28 -5.97
C ARG A 383 -6.43 -19.58 -5.64
N PHE A 384 -6.36 -18.27 -5.45
CA PHE A 384 -7.57 -17.48 -5.29
C PHE A 384 -8.35 -17.37 -6.60
N ASP A 385 -9.65 -17.65 -6.55
CA ASP A 385 -10.55 -17.42 -7.67
C ASP A 385 -11.10 -15.99 -7.61
N ASN A 386 -10.66 -15.10 -8.53
CA ASN A 386 -11.20 -13.75 -8.62
C ASN A 386 -12.26 -13.69 -9.73
N LYS A 387 -13.46 -14.24 -9.45
CA LYS A 387 -14.62 -14.18 -10.36
C LYS A 387 -15.49 -12.95 -10.11
N GLN A 388 -14.89 -11.77 -9.92
CA GLN A 388 -15.68 -10.54 -9.92
C GLN A 388 -15.96 -10.08 -11.35
N THR A 389 -17.23 -10.10 -11.74
CA THR A 389 -17.72 -9.48 -12.96
C THR A 389 -18.37 -8.15 -12.62
N PHE A 390 -17.80 -7.04 -13.10
CA PHE A 390 -18.35 -5.68 -12.90
C PHE A 390 -19.80 -5.54 -13.38
N GLY A 391 -20.26 -6.42 -14.28
CA GLY A 391 -21.63 -6.46 -14.77
C GLY A 391 -21.88 -5.47 -15.91
N LEU A 392 -22.85 -5.81 -16.77
CA LEU A 392 -23.16 -5.03 -17.97
C LEU A 392 -23.73 -3.64 -17.64
N LEU A 393 -24.56 -3.53 -16.59
CA LEU A 393 -25.16 -2.26 -16.18
C LEU A 393 -24.12 -1.25 -15.68
N ASN A 394 -23.21 -1.68 -14.82
CA ASN A 394 -22.14 -0.80 -14.34
C ASN A 394 -21.23 -0.37 -15.49
N SER A 395 -20.86 -1.33 -16.36
CA SER A 395 -20.05 -1.06 -17.55
C SER A 395 -20.72 -0.06 -18.49
N SER A 396 -22.03 -0.18 -18.73
CA SER A 396 -22.76 0.74 -19.60
C SER A 396 -22.83 2.16 -19.02
N ILE A 397 -22.99 2.31 -17.70
CA ILE A 397 -22.97 3.62 -17.04
C ILE A 397 -21.61 4.28 -17.17
N VAL A 398 -20.51 3.55 -16.97
CA VAL A 398 -19.16 4.07 -17.19
C VAL A 398 -19.02 4.54 -18.63
N ILE A 399 -19.37 3.72 -19.63
CA ILE A 399 -19.29 4.09 -21.05
C ILE A 399 -20.12 5.35 -21.35
N CYS A 400 -21.37 5.40 -20.89
CA CYS A 400 -22.26 6.56 -21.08
C CYS A 400 -21.66 7.83 -20.47
N TYR A 401 -21.08 7.73 -19.26
CA TYR A 401 -20.42 8.84 -18.59
C TYR A 401 -19.20 9.33 -19.38
N LEU A 402 -18.36 8.42 -19.85
CA LEU A 402 -17.18 8.73 -20.66
C LEU A 402 -17.56 9.42 -21.98
N LEU A 403 -18.60 8.95 -22.66
CA LEU A 403 -19.13 9.58 -23.87
C LEU A 403 -19.72 10.97 -23.58
N PHE A 404 -20.36 11.14 -22.42
CA PHE A 404 -20.87 12.45 -21.99
C PHE A 404 -19.74 13.46 -21.82
N LEU A 405 -18.62 13.08 -21.19
CA LEU A 405 -17.44 13.95 -21.06
C LEU A 405 -16.85 14.34 -22.42
N ALA A 406 -16.74 13.38 -23.35
CA ALA A 406 -16.30 13.66 -24.71
C ALA A 406 -17.26 14.64 -25.42
N GLY A 407 -18.57 14.48 -25.23
CA GLY A 407 -19.60 15.40 -25.72
C GLY A 407 -19.45 16.82 -25.18
N MET A 408 -19.10 16.99 -23.89
CA MET A 408 -18.81 18.31 -23.32
C MET A 408 -17.59 18.97 -23.98
N GLY A 409 -16.52 18.22 -24.24
CA GLY A 409 -15.36 18.72 -24.98
C GLY A 409 -15.73 19.28 -26.36
N ILE A 410 -16.58 18.57 -27.10
CA ILE A 410 -17.10 19.01 -28.40
C ILE A 410 -17.95 20.28 -28.24
N TYR A 411 -18.83 20.33 -27.24
CA TYR A 411 -19.69 21.48 -26.99
C TYR A 411 -18.87 22.76 -26.73
N PHE A 412 -17.86 22.71 -25.86
CA PHE A 412 -17.03 23.86 -25.52
C PHE A 412 -16.01 24.22 -26.61
N SER A 413 -15.66 23.28 -27.50
CA SER A 413 -14.75 23.55 -28.63
C SER A 413 -15.24 24.68 -29.54
N ARG A 414 -16.56 24.89 -29.62
CA ARG A 414 -17.19 25.95 -30.42
C ARG A 414 -16.82 27.37 -29.96
N LYS A 415 -16.29 27.52 -28.75
CA LYS A 415 -15.86 28.80 -28.15
C LYS A 415 -14.34 29.01 -28.22
N GLN A 416 -13.58 28.09 -28.82
CA GLN A 416 -12.11 28.10 -28.80
C GLN A 416 -11.55 28.66 -30.12
N GLU A 417 -11.62 29.99 -30.29
CA GLU A 417 -11.21 30.66 -31.52
C GLU A 417 -9.74 31.13 -31.54
N ASN A 418 -9.20 31.49 -30.37
CA ASN A 418 -7.84 32.02 -30.23
C ASN A 418 -7.11 31.43 -29.00
N LEU A 419 -5.87 31.88 -28.78
CA LEU A 419 -5.02 31.39 -27.70
C LEU A 419 -5.50 31.81 -26.30
N GLU A 420 -6.12 32.98 -26.18
CA GLU A 420 -6.67 33.49 -24.92
C GLU A 420 -7.91 32.69 -24.48
N ASP A 421 -8.76 32.28 -25.42
CA ASP A 421 -9.85 31.35 -25.14
C ASP A 421 -9.30 30.00 -24.65
N PHE A 422 -8.32 29.45 -25.37
CA PHE A 422 -7.79 28.12 -25.08
C PHE A 422 -7.08 28.03 -23.72
N PHE A 423 -6.36 29.08 -23.31
CA PHE A 423 -5.58 29.10 -22.06
C PHE A 423 -6.24 29.83 -20.89
N LYS A 424 -7.11 30.81 -21.15
CA LYS A 424 -7.74 31.66 -20.10
C LYS A 424 -9.26 31.71 -20.18
N ALA A 425 -9.90 30.92 -21.05
CA ALA A 425 -11.35 30.92 -21.26
C ALA A 425 -11.95 32.32 -21.48
N GLY A 426 -11.15 33.24 -22.08
CA GLY A 426 -11.53 34.64 -22.26
C GLY A 426 -12.00 35.35 -20.98
N LYS A 427 -11.49 34.94 -19.81
CA LYS A 427 -11.87 35.49 -18.49
C LYS A 427 -13.37 35.36 -18.14
N ARG A 428 -14.06 34.39 -18.74
CA ARG A 428 -15.52 34.18 -18.61
C ARG A 428 -15.94 33.28 -17.45
N ILE A 429 -15.00 32.64 -16.75
CA ILE A 429 -15.32 31.64 -15.74
C ILE A 429 -15.78 32.34 -14.44
N PRO A 430 -16.94 31.98 -13.89
CA PRO A 430 -17.38 32.52 -12.60
C PRO A 430 -16.54 31.95 -11.44
N ALA A 431 -16.35 32.73 -10.38
CA ALA A 431 -15.49 32.34 -9.26
C ALA A 431 -15.83 30.98 -8.64
N TRP A 432 -17.12 30.61 -8.57
CA TRP A 432 -17.53 29.33 -8.00
C TRP A 432 -17.09 28.13 -8.85
N ALA A 433 -17.15 28.24 -10.18
CA ALA A 433 -16.73 27.17 -11.08
C ALA A 433 -15.20 27.03 -11.06
N ALA A 434 -14.49 28.16 -11.09
CA ALA A 434 -13.04 28.18 -10.93
C ALA A 434 -12.61 27.59 -9.57
N GLY A 435 -13.31 27.92 -8.48
CA GLY A 435 -13.00 27.43 -7.13
C GLY A 435 -13.23 25.93 -6.95
N ILE A 436 -14.36 25.41 -7.44
CA ILE A 436 -14.62 23.97 -7.46
C ILE A 436 -13.60 23.25 -8.35
N SER A 437 -13.23 23.81 -9.49
CA SER A 437 -12.20 23.23 -10.37
C SER A 437 -10.81 23.24 -9.74
N ILE A 438 -10.41 24.31 -9.03
CA ILE A 438 -9.18 24.35 -8.23
C ILE A 438 -9.18 23.19 -7.23
N PHE A 439 -10.29 23.00 -6.49
CA PHE A 439 -10.42 21.90 -5.55
C PHE A 439 -10.38 20.53 -6.25
N GLY A 440 -11.12 20.35 -7.35
CA GLY A 440 -11.19 19.10 -8.11
C GLY A 440 -9.83 18.65 -8.67
N THR A 441 -9.04 19.60 -9.19
CA THR A 441 -7.66 19.32 -9.64
C THR A 441 -6.75 18.80 -8.53
N GLN A 442 -7.00 19.23 -7.28
CA GLN A 442 -6.27 18.74 -6.12
C GLN A 442 -6.87 17.42 -5.57
N LEU A 443 -8.18 17.21 -5.71
CA LEU A 443 -8.91 15.99 -5.32
C LEU A 443 -8.71 14.82 -6.31
N SER A 444 -7.47 14.54 -6.72
CA SER A 444 -7.17 13.42 -7.64
C SER A 444 -7.79 12.08 -7.20
N ALA A 445 -7.95 11.14 -8.14
CA ALA A 445 -8.41 9.78 -7.81
C ALA A 445 -7.56 9.10 -6.73
N ILE A 446 -6.27 9.43 -6.65
CA ILE A 446 -5.37 8.96 -5.61
C ILE A 446 -5.88 9.41 -4.24
N THR A 447 -6.18 10.70 -4.07
CA THR A 447 -6.72 11.21 -2.79
C THR A 447 -8.08 10.62 -2.44
N PHE A 448 -8.95 10.42 -3.44
CA PHE A 448 -10.27 9.83 -3.26
C PHE A 448 -10.21 8.41 -2.68
N MET A 449 -9.23 7.59 -3.08
CA MET A 449 -9.06 6.22 -2.58
C MET A 449 -8.16 6.18 -1.33
N ALA A 450 -7.06 6.93 -1.34
CA ALA A 450 -6.02 6.87 -0.32
C ALA A 450 -6.45 7.48 1.01
N ILE A 451 -7.26 8.55 1.05
CA ILE A 451 -7.69 9.16 2.32
C ILE A 451 -8.59 8.20 3.11
N PRO A 452 -9.67 7.64 2.53
CA PRO A 452 -10.45 6.60 3.20
C PRO A 452 -9.61 5.40 3.63
N ALA A 453 -8.73 4.89 2.76
CA ALA A 453 -7.88 3.74 3.07
C ALA A 453 -6.88 4.02 4.21
N LYS A 454 -6.24 5.19 4.19
CA LYS A 454 -5.33 5.62 5.25
C LYS A 454 -6.06 5.79 6.57
N THR A 455 -7.26 6.37 6.55
CA THR A 455 -8.08 6.57 7.76
C THR A 455 -8.64 5.25 8.29
N PHE A 456 -9.00 4.32 7.40
CA PHE A 456 -9.36 2.94 7.73
C PHE A 456 -8.21 2.23 8.45
N ALA A 457 -6.99 2.37 7.93
CA ALA A 457 -5.80 1.75 8.49
C ALA A 457 -5.33 2.42 9.79
N THR A 458 -5.36 3.74 9.85
CA THR A 458 -4.73 4.55 10.92
C THR A 458 -5.76 5.41 11.65
N ASP A 459 -5.75 6.72 11.42
CA ASP A 459 -6.51 7.73 12.16
C ASP A 459 -6.75 9.01 11.33
N TRP A 460 -7.10 10.12 11.99
CA TRP A 460 -7.43 11.41 11.37
C TRP A 460 -6.29 12.43 11.42
N ILE A 461 -5.06 12.04 11.77
CA ILE A 461 -3.94 12.99 11.92
C ILE A 461 -3.70 13.79 10.62
N MET A 462 -3.84 13.13 9.47
CA MET A 462 -3.68 13.77 8.15
C MET A 462 -4.79 14.79 7.80
N PHE A 463 -5.88 14.87 8.57
CA PHE A 463 -6.94 15.86 8.35
C PHE A 463 -6.38 17.29 8.39
N LEU A 464 -5.52 17.58 9.36
CA LEU A 464 -4.91 18.90 9.51
C LEU A 464 -4.01 19.28 8.34
N PHE A 465 -3.38 18.30 7.68
CA PHE A 465 -2.59 18.54 6.48
C PHE A 465 -3.45 19.21 5.39
N ASN A 466 -4.65 18.67 5.14
CA ASN A 466 -5.59 19.23 4.18
C ASN A 466 -6.09 20.63 4.60
N MET A 467 -6.24 20.90 5.89
CA MET A 467 -6.72 22.19 6.40
C MET A 467 -5.69 23.32 6.26
N THR A 468 -4.41 23.01 6.04
CA THR A 468 -3.37 24.05 5.88
C THR A 468 -3.63 24.98 4.69
N ILE A 469 -4.44 24.59 3.71
CA ILE A 469 -4.85 25.49 2.61
C ILE A 469 -5.64 26.70 3.11
N ILE A 470 -6.44 26.58 4.16
CA ILE A 470 -7.19 27.71 4.73
C ILE A 470 -6.22 28.74 5.31
N LEU A 471 -5.12 28.28 5.90
CA LEU A 471 -4.06 29.14 6.43
C LEU A 471 -3.24 29.79 5.32
N VAL A 472 -3.03 29.08 4.21
CA VAL A 472 -2.24 29.56 3.05
C VAL A 472 -3.02 30.50 2.15
N ALA A 473 -4.35 30.37 2.04
CA ALA A 473 -5.18 31.16 1.13
C ALA A 473 -4.99 32.70 1.27
N PRO A 474 -4.96 33.29 2.48
CA PRO A 474 -4.66 34.72 2.65
C PRO A 474 -3.30 35.13 2.06
N PHE A 475 -2.27 34.29 2.19
CA PHE A 475 -0.93 34.57 1.64
C PHE A 475 -0.94 34.50 0.11
N ILE A 476 -1.64 33.53 -0.48
CA ILE A 476 -1.79 33.44 -1.93
C ILE A 476 -2.52 34.68 -2.47
N ILE A 477 -3.63 35.07 -1.84
CA ILE A 477 -4.42 36.23 -2.27
C ILE A 477 -3.66 37.54 -2.06
N GLY A 478 -2.95 37.69 -0.94
CA GLY A 478 -2.27 38.94 -0.59
C GLY A 478 -0.90 39.11 -1.25
N ILE A 479 -0.19 38.02 -1.57
CA ILE A 479 1.17 38.06 -2.11
C ILE A 479 1.18 37.65 -3.57
N PHE A 480 0.75 36.42 -3.91
CA PHE A 480 0.96 35.84 -5.24
C PHE A 480 -0.03 36.35 -6.30
N LEU A 481 -1.32 36.34 -5.98
CA LEU A 481 -2.41 36.66 -6.92
C LEU A 481 -2.25 38.02 -7.61
N PRO A 482 -1.85 39.11 -6.92
CA PRO A 482 -1.63 40.42 -7.55
C PRO A 482 -0.59 40.37 -8.66
N PHE A 483 0.50 39.59 -8.52
CA PHE A 483 1.50 39.47 -9.58
C PHE A 483 0.92 38.85 -10.84
N TYR A 484 0.18 37.75 -10.70
CA TYR A 484 -0.39 37.06 -11.86
C TYR A 484 -1.45 37.89 -12.58
N ARG A 485 -2.30 38.60 -11.84
CA ARG A 485 -3.41 39.38 -12.40
C ARG A 485 -2.98 40.74 -12.93
N ARG A 486 -2.20 41.51 -12.16
CA ARG A 486 -1.88 42.91 -12.50
C ARG A 486 -0.84 43.03 -13.61
N PHE A 487 0.08 42.05 -13.72
CA PHE A 487 1.00 41.96 -14.85
C PHE A 487 0.40 41.17 -16.04
N ASN A 488 -0.87 40.74 -15.95
CA ASN A 488 -1.60 39.97 -16.98
C ASN A 488 -0.81 38.77 -17.52
N LEU A 489 -0.14 38.05 -16.62
CA LEU A 489 0.71 36.92 -16.98
C LEU A 489 -0.15 35.78 -17.53
N THR A 490 0.47 34.93 -18.36
CA THR A 490 -0.13 33.70 -18.90
C THR A 490 0.45 32.48 -18.18
N THR A 491 1.75 32.50 -17.90
CA THR A 491 2.41 31.50 -17.05
C THR A 491 2.90 32.13 -15.75
N ALA A 492 2.98 31.32 -14.70
CA ALA A 492 3.62 31.72 -13.45
C ALA A 492 5.08 32.14 -13.69
N TYR A 493 5.77 31.45 -14.59
CA TYR A 493 7.21 31.61 -14.81
C TYR A 493 7.58 32.91 -15.54
N GLU A 494 6.64 33.58 -16.22
CA GLU A 494 6.84 34.95 -16.71
C GLU A 494 7.24 35.90 -15.60
N TYR A 495 6.71 35.70 -14.39
CA TYR A 495 7.11 36.48 -13.21
C TYR A 495 8.60 36.35 -12.91
N LEU A 496 9.16 35.13 -13.03
CA LEU A 496 10.58 34.90 -12.76
C LEU A 496 11.48 35.63 -13.75
N GLU A 497 11.05 35.82 -15.00
CA GLU A 497 11.81 36.65 -15.95
C GLU A 497 11.74 38.13 -15.59
N LEU A 498 10.55 38.64 -15.25
CA LEU A 498 10.36 40.03 -14.83
C LEU A 498 11.20 40.36 -13.59
N ARG A 499 11.20 39.46 -12.60
CA ARG A 499 11.90 39.67 -11.34
C ARG A 499 13.38 39.36 -11.40
N PHE A 500 13.77 38.34 -12.16
CA PHE A 500 15.14 37.86 -12.24
C PHE A 500 15.67 37.98 -13.66
N ASN A 501 15.56 36.93 -14.48
CA ASN A 501 16.07 36.92 -15.84
C ASN A 501 15.47 35.74 -16.62
N LEU A 502 15.72 35.72 -17.94
CA LEU A 502 15.21 34.69 -18.84
C LEU A 502 15.64 33.27 -18.42
N ALA A 503 16.87 33.10 -17.94
CA ALA A 503 17.36 31.80 -17.48
C ALA A 503 16.52 31.24 -16.31
N THR A 504 16.15 32.10 -15.37
CA THR A 504 15.30 31.70 -14.23
C THR A 504 13.90 31.26 -14.68
N ARG A 505 13.30 31.95 -15.66
CA ARG A 505 12.04 31.53 -16.28
C ARG A 505 12.14 30.18 -16.98
N LEU A 506 13.16 29.99 -17.83
CA LEU A 506 13.32 28.76 -18.60
C LEU A 506 13.62 27.57 -17.69
N ILE A 507 14.52 27.71 -16.72
CA ILE A 507 14.84 26.62 -15.78
C ILE A 507 13.63 26.30 -14.88
N GLY A 508 12.96 27.31 -14.33
CA GLY A 508 11.77 27.10 -13.48
C GLY A 508 10.62 26.41 -14.24
N SER A 509 10.34 26.86 -15.46
CA SER A 509 9.33 26.24 -16.32
C SER A 509 9.73 24.83 -16.78
N PHE A 510 11.02 24.58 -17.06
CA PHE A 510 11.52 23.24 -17.41
C PHE A 510 11.31 22.25 -16.25
N MET A 511 11.69 22.65 -15.03
CA MET A 511 11.51 21.83 -13.83
C MET A 511 10.03 21.49 -13.63
N TYR A 512 9.13 22.47 -13.82
CA TYR A 512 7.70 22.23 -13.77
C TYR A 512 7.22 21.22 -14.81
N ILE A 513 7.62 21.38 -16.08
CA ILE A 513 7.26 20.45 -17.16
C ILE A 513 7.70 19.02 -16.81
N LEU A 514 8.94 18.86 -16.32
CA LEU A 514 9.49 17.56 -15.92
C LEU A 514 8.67 16.91 -14.80
N LEU A 515 8.38 17.67 -13.74
CA LEU A 515 7.55 17.21 -12.62
C LEU A 515 6.15 16.83 -13.08
N GLN A 516 5.56 17.61 -13.99
CA GLN A 516 4.22 17.35 -14.49
C GLN A 516 4.17 16.10 -15.36
N ILE A 517 5.16 15.85 -16.22
CA ILE A 517 5.23 14.62 -17.02
C ILE A 517 5.32 13.39 -16.11
N GLY A 518 6.11 13.44 -15.04
CA GLY A 518 6.15 12.37 -14.03
C GLY A 518 4.79 12.15 -13.36
N ARG A 519 4.09 13.24 -13.00
CA ARG A 519 2.75 13.19 -12.41
C ARG A 519 1.74 12.47 -13.30
N LEU A 520 1.79 12.72 -14.61
CA LEU A 520 0.85 12.15 -15.58
C LEU A 520 0.85 10.62 -15.56
N GLY A 521 2.03 10.00 -15.53
CA GLY A 521 2.16 8.53 -15.51
C GLY A 521 1.50 7.91 -14.27
N ILE A 522 1.70 8.54 -13.12
CA ILE A 522 1.28 8.01 -11.81
C ILE A 522 -0.22 8.18 -11.59
N VAL A 523 -0.75 9.34 -11.95
CA VAL A 523 -2.17 9.64 -11.79
C VAL A 523 -3.04 8.79 -12.72
N LEU A 524 -2.49 8.32 -13.85
CA LEU A 524 -3.14 7.30 -14.67
C LEU A 524 -3.00 5.88 -14.10
N LEU A 525 -1.80 5.51 -13.65
CA LEU A 525 -1.47 4.14 -13.26
C LEU A 525 -2.12 3.70 -11.94
N LEU A 526 -2.01 4.49 -10.87
CA LEU A 526 -2.42 4.03 -9.53
C LEU A 526 -3.93 3.76 -9.45
N PRO A 527 -4.81 4.64 -9.97
CA PRO A 527 -6.24 4.35 -10.05
C PRO A 527 -6.57 3.18 -10.98
N ALA A 528 -5.87 3.03 -12.10
CA ALA A 528 -6.05 1.90 -13.00
C ALA A 528 -5.71 0.55 -12.34
N LEU A 529 -4.64 0.49 -11.55
CA LEU A 529 -4.28 -0.70 -10.78
C LEU A 529 -5.35 -1.03 -9.74
N ALA A 530 -5.76 -0.04 -8.95
CA ALA A 530 -6.78 -0.23 -7.92
C ALA A 530 -8.10 -0.71 -8.53
N LEU A 531 -8.54 -0.07 -9.62
CA LEU A 531 -9.76 -0.44 -10.34
C LEU A 531 -9.67 -1.80 -11.02
N SER A 532 -8.51 -2.17 -11.56
CA SER A 532 -8.34 -3.48 -12.21
C SER A 532 -8.53 -4.64 -11.22
N VAL A 533 -7.99 -4.51 -10.02
CA VAL A 533 -8.10 -5.53 -8.96
C VAL A 533 -9.55 -5.72 -8.53
N VAL A 534 -10.33 -4.63 -8.44
CA VAL A 534 -11.72 -4.68 -7.93
C VAL A 534 -12.77 -4.87 -9.02
N SER A 535 -12.55 -4.40 -10.24
CA SER A 535 -13.54 -4.51 -11.34
C SER A 535 -13.25 -5.66 -12.30
N GLY A 536 -12.05 -6.24 -12.26
CA GLY A 536 -11.56 -7.23 -13.23
C GLY A 536 -11.20 -6.64 -14.60
N ILE A 537 -11.33 -5.32 -14.80
CA ILE A 537 -10.95 -4.66 -16.06
C ILE A 537 -9.42 -4.65 -16.19
N ASP A 538 -8.88 -5.01 -17.35
CA ASP A 538 -7.44 -4.98 -17.59
C ASP A 538 -6.84 -3.59 -17.33
N VAL A 539 -5.73 -3.54 -16.57
CA VAL A 539 -5.05 -2.29 -16.19
C VAL A 539 -4.71 -1.44 -17.41
N LYS A 540 -4.27 -2.05 -18.51
CA LYS A 540 -3.88 -1.31 -19.73
C LYS A 540 -5.11 -0.70 -20.40
N LEU A 541 -6.25 -1.40 -20.39
CA LEU A 541 -7.51 -0.85 -20.90
C LEU A 541 -7.97 0.36 -20.07
N CYS A 542 -7.87 0.30 -18.74
CA CYS A 542 -8.13 1.44 -17.86
C CYS A 542 -7.24 2.64 -18.20
N ILE A 543 -5.92 2.43 -18.34
CA ILE A 543 -4.96 3.49 -18.70
C ILE A 543 -5.27 4.09 -20.08
N LEU A 544 -5.48 3.25 -21.10
CA LEU A 544 -5.72 3.68 -22.47
C LEU A 544 -7.04 4.45 -22.61
N SER A 545 -8.11 3.97 -22.00
CA SER A 545 -9.42 4.64 -22.04
C SER A 545 -9.36 6.03 -21.40
N MET A 546 -8.78 6.15 -20.20
CA MET A 546 -8.57 7.46 -19.56
C MET A 546 -7.69 8.38 -20.41
N GLY A 547 -6.54 7.88 -20.86
CA GLY A 547 -5.58 8.64 -21.66
C GLY A 547 -6.19 9.20 -22.95
N ILE A 548 -6.79 8.33 -23.76
CA ILE A 548 -7.39 8.71 -25.05
C ILE A 548 -8.53 9.71 -24.85
N LEU A 549 -9.45 9.44 -23.93
CA LEU A 549 -10.59 10.33 -23.71
C LEU A 549 -10.17 11.69 -23.17
N SER A 550 -9.27 11.74 -22.18
CA SER A 550 -8.72 13.00 -21.69
C SER A 550 -8.03 13.80 -22.78
N ILE A 551 -7.24 13.17 -23.65
CA ILE A 551 -6.64 13.87 -24.80
C ILE A 551 -7.72 14.49 -25.68
N LEU A 552 -8.74 13.69 -26.06
CA LEU A 552 -9.78 14.14 -26.99
C LEU A 552 -10.52 15.38 -26.49
N TYR A 553 -11.08 15.35 -25.27
CA TYR A 553 -11.88 16.48 -24.81
C TYR A 553 -11.02 17.70 -24.41
N THR A 554 -9.78 17.49 -23.95
CA THR A 554 -8.87 18.59 -23.57
C THR A 554 -8.39 19.37 -24.79
N VAL A 555 -8.02 18.67 -25.87
CA VAL A 555 -7.53 19.28 -27.11
C VAL A 555 -8.64 20.08 -27.80
N LEU A 556 -9.87 19.56 -27.77
CA LEU A 556 -11.03 20.23 -28.37
C LEU A 556 -11.50 21.42 -27.53
N GLY A 557 -11.63 21.23 -26.22
CA GLY A 557 -12.35 22.14 -25.34
C GLY A 557 -11.53 23.23 -24.64
N GLY A 558 -10.20 23.07 -24.54
CA GLY A 558 -9.35 24.02 -23.82
C GLY A 558 -9.65 24.10 -22.31
N ILE A 559 -9.13 25.13 -21.63
CA ILE A 559 -9.29 25.28 -20.18
C ILE A 559 -10.77 25.45 -19.75
N GLU A 560 -11.64 26.01 -20.61
CA GLU A 560 -13.07 26.16 -20.31
C GLU A 560 -13.73 24.79 -20.13
N ALA A 561 -13.46 23.84 -21.04
CA ALA A 561 -13.98 22.49 -20.90
C ALA A 561 -13.45 21.79 -19.64
N VAL A 562 -12.14 21.90 -19.38
CA VAL A 562 -11.48 21.33 -18.20
C VAL A 562 -12.17 21.80 -16.90
N ILE A 563 -12.45 23.10 -16.78
CA ILE A 563 -13.10 23.63 -15.58
C ILE A 563 -14.53 23.07 -15.41
N TRP A 564 -15.30 22.99 -16.49
CA TRP A 564 -16.68 22.49 -16.40
C TRP A 564 -16.77 20.97 -16.21
N THR A 565 -15.83 20.20 -16.78
CA THR A 565 -15.68 18.78 -16.47
C THR A 565 -15.33 18.59 -15.00
N ASP A 566 -14.38 19.36 -14.45
CA ASP A 566 -14.01 19.27 -13.03
C ASP A 566 -15.20 19.54 -12.11
N VAL A 567 -15.98 20.58 -12.39
CA VAL A 567 -17.17 20.93 -11.60
C VAL A 567 -18.12 19.73 -11.51
N LEU A 568 -18.46 19.14 -12.65
CA LEU A 568 -19.33 17.97 -12.70
C LEU A 568 -18.73 16.79 -11.92
N GLN A 569 -17.43 16.55 -12.08
CA GLN A 569 -16.71 15.44 -11.44
C GLN A 569 -16.72 15.58 -9.92
N VAL A 570 -16.45 16.76 -9.39
CA VAL A 570 -16.52 17.02 -7.95
C VAL A 570 -17.92 16.74 -7.39
N PHE A 571 -18.99 17.15 -8.08
CA PHE A 571 -20.35 16.84 -7.64
C PHE A 571 -20.63 15.33 -7.62
N ILE A 572 -20.20 14.60 -8.65
CA ILE A 572 -20.39 13.14 -8.73
C ILE A 572 -19.60 12.43 -7.62
N LEU A 573 -18.35 12.81 -7.40
CA LEU A 573 -17.47 12.22 -6.39
C LEU A 573 -17.96 12.49 -4.97
N LEU A 574 -18.24 13.75 -4.63
CA LEU A 574 -18.72 14.10 -3.29
C LEU A 574 -20.13 13.56 -3.04
N GLY A 575 -21.02 13.63 -4.03
CA GLY A 575 -22.36 13.05 -3.94
C GLY A 575 -22.32 11.53 -3.74
N GLY A 576 -21.46 10.84 -4.49
CA GLY A 576 -21.23 9.40 -4.35
C GLY A 576 -20.62 9.03 -3.00
N ALA A 577 -19.64 9.79 -2.51
CA ALA A 577 -19.05 9.56 -1.19
C ALA A 577 -20.06 9.81 -0.05
N ILE A 578 -20.95 10.80 -0.18
CA ILE A 578 -22.07 11.00 0.77
C ILE A 578 -22.99 9.79 0.76
N LEU A 579 -23.36 9.29 -0.43
CA LEU A 579 -24.20 8.11 -0.55
C LEU A 579 -23.55 6.88 0.11
N CYS A 580 -22.26 6.64 -0.13
CA CYS A 580 -21.52 5.57 0.55
C CYS A 580 -21.53 5.74 2.07
N LEU A 581 -21.30 6.96 2.57
CA LEU A 581 -21.29 7.21 4.02
C LEU A 581 -22.66 6.95 4.64
N VAL A 582 -23.75 7.34 3.95
CA VAL A 582 -25.12 7.05 4.40
C VAL A 582 -25.37 5.55 4.43
N LEU A 583 -25.02 4.81 3.37
CA LEU A 583 -25.23 3.36 3.30
C LEU A 583 -24.43 2.61 4.39
N LEU A 584 -23.14 2.95 4.56
CA LEU A 584 -22.32 2.42 5.65
C LEU A 584 -22.94 2.72 7.02
N GLY A 585 -23.43 3.94 7.22
CA GLY A 585 -24.06 4.34 8.47
C GLY A 585 -25.31 3.53 8.81
N LEU A 586 -26.02 2.97 7.83
CA LEU A 586 -27.18 2.11 8.07
C LEU A 586 -26.80 0.69 8.54
N GLU A 587 -25.57 0.25 8.26
CA GLU A 587 -25.07 -1.10 8.56
C GLU A 587 -24.21 -1.14 9.83
N ILE A 588 -23.82 0.02 10.36
CA ILE A 588 -22.99 0.14 11.56
C ILE A 588 -23.85 0.13 12.83
N ASP A 589 -23.48 -0.74 13.76
CA ASP A 589 -23.96 -0.69 15.16
C ASP A 589 -23.25 0.45 15.91
N PHE A 590 -23.90 1.60 15.98
CA PHE A 590 -23.35 2.80 16.65
C PHE A 590 -23.17 2.64 18.16
N GLU A 591 -23.85 1.69 18.81
CA GLU A 591 -23.69 1.43 20.24
C GLU A 591 -22.28 0.90 20.53
N LYS A 592 -21.79 -0.03 19.69
CA LYS A 592 -20.43 -0.60 19.79
C LYS A 592 -19.37 0.29 19.14
N ALA A 593 -19.75 1.09 18.15
CA ALA A 593 -18.82 1.92 17.37
C ALA A 593 -17.96 2.84 18.23
N GLY A 594 -18.54 3.49 19.24
CA GLY A 594 -17.80 4.40 20.13
C GLY A 594 -16.67 3.71 20.88
N GLY A 595 -16.90 2.47 21.33
CA GLY A 595 -15.90 1.63 21.98
C GLY A 595 -14.72 1.33 21.05
N TYR A 596 -15.00 0.85 19.83
CA TYR A 596 -13.96 0.53 18.86
C TYR A 596 -13.18 1.78 18.38
N VAL A 597 -13.86 2.90 18.13
CA VAL A 597 -13.19 4.15 17.72
C VAL A 597 -12.21 4.62 18.79
N SER A 598 -12.60 4.55 20.06
CA SER A 598 -11.74 4.91 21.19
C SER A 598 -10.58 3.91 21.37
N GLU A 599 -10.88 2.61 21.40
CA GLU A 599 -9.89 1.55 21.61
C GLU A 599 -8.81 1.55 20.51
N PHE A 600 -9.18 1.77 19.26
CA PHE A 600 -8.27 1.82 18.12
C PHE A 600 -7.75 3.23 17.81
N GLY A 601 -8.16 4.26 18.56
CA GLY A 601 -7.71 5.63 18.37
C GLY A 601 -8.08 6.23 17.01
N LYS A 602 -9.15 5.76 16.36
CA LYS A 602 -9.47 6.06 14.95
C LYS A 602 -9.74 7.53 14.67
N MET A 603 -10.14 8.31 15.67
CA MET A 603 -10.40 9.75 15.54
C MET A 603 -9.28 10.63 16.12
N LYS A 604 -8.09 10.09 16.35
CA LYS A 604 -6.94 10.90 16.73
C LYS A 604 -6.62 11.89 15.61
N MET A 605 -6.71 13.19 15.88
CA MET A 605 -6.43 14.25 14.89
C MET A 605 -5.08 14.95 15.09
N VAL A 606 -4.48 14.81 16.28
CA VAL A 606 -3.28 15.55 16.66
C VAL A 606 -2.29 14.61 17.34
N ASN A 607 -1.03 14.70 16.92
CA ASN A 607 0.12 14.12 17.61
C ASN A 607 1.07 15.25 18.00
N LEU A 608 1.12 15.62 19.28
CA LEU A 608 1.92 16.75 19.79
C LEU A 608 3.40 16.42 20.02
N SER A 609 3.84 15.19 19.70
CA SER A 609 5.25 14.83 19.82
C SER A 609 6.13 15.74 18.96
N PHE A 610 7.31 16.10 19.47
CA PHE A 610 8.35 16.80 18.68
C PHE A 610 9.22 15.79 17.93
N ASP A 611 8.60 14.82 17.28
CA ASP A 611 9.27 13.85 16.42
C ASP A 611 9.11 14.27 14.95
N LEU A 612 10.24 14.49 14.25
CA LEU A 612 10.26 14.88 12.84
C LEU A 612 10.31 13.67 11.89
N THR A 613 10.36 12.46 12.42
CA THR A 613 10.36 11.20 11.66
C THR A 613 8.96 10.60 11.50
N ASP A 614 8.01 11.02 12.33
CA ASP A 614 6.61 10.57 12.33
C ASP A 614 5.64 11.69 11.91
N THR A 615 4.36 11.36 11.71
CA THR A 615 3.29 12.33 11.44
C THR A 615 2.91 13.13 12.69
N SER A 616 3.83 13.93 13.21
CA SER A 616 3.57 14.90 14.28
C SER A 616 2.87 16.16 13.76
N LEU A 617 2.26 16.92 14.66
CA LEU A 617 1.61 18.20 14.37
C LEU A 617 2.56 19.15 13.63
N TRP A 618 3.84 19.17 14.02
CA TRP A 618 4.85 20.05 13.44
C TRP A 618 5.24 19.63 12.03
N VAL A 619 5.42 18.32 11.79
CA VAL A 619 5.65 17.76 10.45
C VAL A 619 4.50 18.11 9.52
N ILE A 620 3.27 17.93 9.98
CA ILE A 620 2.06 18.20 9.22
C ILE A 620 1.89 19.69 8.94
N LEU A 621 2.10 20.55 9.93
CA LEU A 621 1.93 21.98 9.79
C LEU A 621 2.99 22.55 8.85
N PHE A 622 4.28 22.29 9.09
CA PHE A 622 5.35 22.82 8.25
C PHE A 622 5.33 22.24 6.85
N GLY A 623 5.14 20.91 6.73
CA GLY A 623 5.03 20.24 5.45
C GLY A 623 3.80 20.68 4.65
N GLY A 624 2.64 20.78 5.31
CA GLY A 624 1.37 21.18 4.70
C GLY A 624 1.36 22.63 4.27
N LEU A 625 1.83 23.56 5.12
CA LEU A 625 1.96 24.99 4.77
C LEU A 625 2.86 25.17 3.55
N ALA A 626 4.05 24.56 3.54
CA ALA A 626 4.97 24.66 2.41
C ALA A 626 4.38 24.04 1.13
N THR A 627 3.81 22.83 1.23
CA THR A 627 3.23 22.12 0.08
C THR A 627 2.08 22.91 -0.54
N ASN A 628 1.13 23.40 0.28
CA ASN A 628 0.01 24.20 -0.22
C ASN A 628 0.47 25.54 -0.78
N LEU A 629 1.51 26.16 -0.21
CA LEU A 629 2.06 27.41 -0.74
C LEU A 629 2.71 27.21 -2.11
N ILE A 630 3.42 26.09 -2.32
CA ILE A 630 3.98 25.71 -3.62
C ILE A 630 2.86 25.42 -4.63
N GLN A 631 1.87 24.61 -4.25
CA GLN A 631 0.77 24.21 -5.13
C GLN A 631 -0.09 25.41 -5.56
N TYR A 632 -0.47 26.28 -4.62
CA TYR A 632 -1.33 27.41 -4.96
C TYR A 632 -0.56 28.65 -5.43
N GLY A 633 0.74 28.72 -5.15
CA GLY A 633 1.60 29.86 -5.43
C GLY A 633 2.48 29.71 -6.66
N SER A 634 2.85 28.50 -7.08
CA SER A 634 3.76 28.26 -8.22
C SER A 634 3.32 27.21 -9.25
N ASP A 635 2.36 26.33 -8.92
CA ASP A 635 1.86 25.33 -9.87
C ASP A 635 0.95 25.97 -10.92
N GLN A 636 1.34 25.83 -12.19
CA GLN A 636 0.58 26.40 -13.31
C GLN A 636 -0.84 25.80 -13.41
N THR A 637 -1.07 24.54 -13.00
CA THR A 637 -2.42 23.96 -13.01
C THR A 637 -3.38 24.77 -12.16
N VAL A 638 -2.94 25.27 -11.00
CA VAL A 638 -3.77 26.09 -10.12
C VAL A 638 -3.80 27.54 -10.58
N ILE A 639 -2.63 28.12 -10.86
CA ILE A 639 -2.49 29.54 -11.24
C ILE A 639 -3.30 29.88 -12.48
N GLN A 640 -3.38 28.97 -13.44
CA GLN A 640 -4.14 29.17 -14.66
C GLN A 640 -5.64 29.42 -14.40
N ARG A 641 -6.21 28.84 -13.33
CA ARG A 641 -7.61 29.07 -12.91
C ARG A 641 -7.83 30.46 -12.32
N TYR A 642 -6.80 31.08 -11.73
CA TYR A 642 -6.88 32.48 -11.31
C TYR A 642 -6.99 33.42 -12.51
N LEU A 643 -6.43 33.01 -13.66
CA LEU A 643 -6.39 33.80 -14.88
C LEU A 643 -7.66 33.66 -15.72
N THR A 644 -8.55 32.71 -15.40
CA THR A 644 -9.80 32.47 -16.15
C THR A 644 -11.01 33.25 -15.64
N THR A 645 -10.88 33.92 -14.50
CA THR A 645 -11.93 34.78 -13.92
C THR A 645 -11.82 36.23 -14.40
N ARG A 646 -12.91 36.98 -14.24
CA ARG A 646 -13.03 38.36 -14.75
C ARG A 646 -11.99 39.31 -14.16
N ASP A 647 -11.82 39.31 -12.84
CA ASP A 647 -10.99 40.26 -12.09
C ASP A 647 -10.26 39.59 -10.90
N GLU A 648 -9.38 40.35 -10.24
CA GLU A 648 -8.60 39.88 -9.08
C GLU A 648 -9.51 39.49 -7.89
N GLN A 649 -10.66 40.15 -7.73
CA GLN A 649 -11.61 39.85 -6.66
C GLN A 649 -12.31 38.51 -6.90
N GLU A 650 -12.78 38.24 -8.13
CA GLU A 650 -13.35 36.95 -8.51
C GLU A 650 -12.31 35.82 -8.43
N ALA A 651 -11.06 36.07 -8.79
CA ALA A 651 -9.98 35.11 -8.56
C ALA A 651 -9.77 34.81 -7.06
N ALA A 652 -9.75 35.84 -6.20
CA ALA A 652 -9.64 35.67 -4.75
C ALA A 652 -10.82 34.88 -4.16
N LYS A 653 -12.05 35.16 -4.63
CA LYS A 653 -13.24 34.36 -4.26
C LYS A 653 -13.09 32.90 -4.68
N SER A 654 -12.54 32.62 -5.86
CA SER A 654 -12.34 31.23 -6.32
C SER A 654 -11.37 30.45 -5.42
N ILE A 655 -10.29 31.09 -4.95
CA ILE A 655 -9.34 30.48 -4.00
C ILE A 655 -10.06 30.15 -2.69
N TRP A 656 -10.85 31.07 -2.15
CA TRP A 656 -11.63 30.83 -0.93
C TRP A 656 -12.67 29.72 -1.08
N ILE A 657 -13.37 29.66 -2.21
CA ILE A 657 -14.34 28.60 -2.48
C ILE A 657 -13.65 27.23 -2.48
N GLY A 658 -12.50 27.11 -3.17
CA GLY A 658 -11.72 25.88 -3.16
C GLY A 658 -11.20 25.51 -1.76
N ALA A 659 -10.67 26.49 -1.01
CA ALA A 659 -10.17 26.29 0.35
C ALA A 659 -11.28 25.85 1.31
N TRP A 660 -12.45 26.49 1.29
CA TRP A 660 -13.56 26.13 2.17
C TRP A 660 -14.21 24.80 1.79
N LEU A 661 -14.24 24.44 0.50
CA LEU A 661 -14.74 23.14 0.06
C LEU A 661 -13.88 21.97 0.56
N SER A 662 -12.59 22.22 0.85
CA SER A 662 -11.71 21.22 1.44
C SER A 662 -12.17 20.70 2.81
N VAL A 663 -12.87 21.52 3.60
CA VAL A 663 -13.33 21.17 4.95
C VAL A 663 -14.41 20.08 4.92
N PRO A 664 -15.60 20.30 4.32
CA PRO A 664 -16.64 19.28 4.29
C PRO A 664 -16.20 18.04 3.50
N ALA A 665 -15.41 18.21 2.43
CA ALA A 665 -14.89 17.07 1.67
C ALA A 665 -13.90 16.23 2.50
N SER A 666 -12.98 16.85 3.23
CA SER A 666 -12.07 16.10 4.11
C SER A 666 -12.85 15.40 5.22
N LEU A 667 -13.77 16.08 5.90
CA LEU A 667 -14.61 15.44 6.92
C LEU A 667 -15.33 14.21 6.36
N LEU A 668 -15.88 14.31 5.16
CA LEU A 668 -16.54 13.22 4.47
C LEU A 668 -15.60 12.02 4.21
N PHE A 669 -14.43 12.23 3.61
CA PHE A 669 -13.51 11.13 3.28
C PHE A 669 -12.89 10.46 4.50
N PHE A 670 -12.56 11.24 5.54
CA PHE A 670 -12.04 10.70 6.79
C PHE A 670 -13.12 9.95 7.56
N ALA A 671 -14.35 10.49 7.64
CA ALA A 671 -15.49 9.77 8.22
C ALA A 671 -15.76 8.46 7.48
N LEU A 672 -15.70 8.47 6.15
CA LEU A 672 -15.90 7.28 5.34
C LEU A 672 -14.85 6.20 5.63
N GLY A 673 -13.58 6.55 5.82
CA GLY A 673 -12.55 5.59 6.24
C GLY A 673 -12.79 4.98 7.62
N THR A 674 -13.23 5.78 8.60
CA THR A 674 -13.61 5.27 9.93
C THR A 674 -14.86 4.38 9.87
N CYS A 675 -15.86 4.75 9.06
CA CYS A 675 -17.06 3.94 8.86
C CYS A 675 -16.74 2.60 8.16
N LEU A 676 -15.87 2.59 7.15
CA LEU A 676 -15.37 1.35 6.55
C LEU A 676 -14.70 0.45 7.59
N PHE A 677 -13.94 1.04 8.52
CA PHE A 677 -13.30 0.28 9.60
C PHE A 677 -14.32 -0.37 10.50
N LEU A 678 -15.33 0.39 10.92
CA LEU A 678 -16.41 -0.12 11.77
C LEU A 678 -17.22 -1.22 11.08
N PHE A 679 -17.57 -1.00 9.81
CA PHE A 679 -18.29 -1.97 8.99
C PHE A 679 -17.54 -3.31 8.93
N TYR A 680 -16.27 -3.30 8.52
CA TYR A 680 -15.48 -4.52 8.41
C TYR A 680 -15.01 -5.10 9.76
N LYS A 681 -14.99 -4.31 10.83
CA LYS A 681 -14.81 -4.83 12.20
C LYS A 681 -16.02 -5.66 12.61
N SER A 682 -17.24 -5.22 12.30
CA SER A 682 -18.47 -5.97 12.56
C SER A 682 -18.70 -7.14 11.60
N GLN A 683 -18.19 -7.05 10.37
CA GLN A 683 -18.41 -8.03 9.30
C GLN A 683 -17.07 -8.48 8.69
N PRO A 684 -16.21 -9.16 9.47
CA PRO A 684 -14.86 -9.51 9.03
C PRO A 684 -14.82 -10.50 7.87
N ASP A 685 -15.89 -11.27 7.66
CA ASP A 685 -15.98 -12.25 6.57
C ASP A 685 -16.12 -11.58 5.18
N LEU A 686 -16.51 -10.31 5.13
CA LEU A 686 -16.64 -9.53 3.87
C LEU A 686 -15.33 -8.87 3.41
N LEU A 687 -14.26 -8.92 4.22
CA LEU A 687 -12.96 -8.40 3.83
C LEU A 687 -12.29 -9.36 2.84
N ASN A 688 -12.02 -8.89 1.63
CA ASN A 688 -11.31 -9.70 0.65
C ASN A 688 -9.81 -9.80 0.99
N PRO A 689 -9.28 -11.02 1.19
CA PRO A 689 -7.87 -11.24 1.52
C PRO A 689 -6.91 -11.04 0.36
N ILE A 690 -7.40 -11.02 -0.88
CA ILE A 690 -6.59 -10.90 -2.11
C ILE A 690 -6.13 -9.45 -2.35
N LEU A 691 -6.75 -8.47 -1.68
CA LEU A 691 -6.41 -7.05 -1.88
C LEU A 691 -4.93 -6.82 -1.64
N SER A 692 -4.20 -6.50 -2.71
CA SER A 692 -2.74 -6.36 -2.71
C SER A 692 -2.27 -5.03 -2.11
N LYS A 693 -3.16 -4.05 -2.02
CA LYS A 693 -2.91 -2.73 -1.41
C LYS A 693 -4.09 -2.31 -0.56
N THR A 694 -3.81 -1.70 0.57
CA THR A 694 -4.84 -1.12 1.45
C THR A 694 -5.66 -0.03 0.75
N ASP A 695 -5.06 0.72 -0.19
CA ASP A 695 -5.73 1.74 -1.00
C ASP A 695 -6.93 1.22 -1.80
N SER A 696 -7.00 -0.09 -2.05
CA SER A 696 -8.11 -0.73 -2.76
C SER A 696 -9.33 -1.00 -1.87
N ILE A 697 -9.28 -0.76 -0.56
CA ILE A 697 -10.38 -1.09 0.36
C ILE A 697 -11.67 -0.35 0.02
N PHE A 698 -11.59 0.94 -0.31
CA PHE A 698 -12.77 1.72 -0.64
C PHE A 698 -13.31 1.40 -2.05
N PRO A 699 -12.48 1.33 -3.11
CA PRO A 699 -12.92 0.79 -4.39
C PRO A 699 -13.53 -0.62 -4.29
N TRP A 700 -13.00 -1.48 -3.43
CA TRP A 700 -13.54 -2.81 -3.17
C TRP A 700 -14.97 -2.72 -2.62
N TYR A 701 -15.17 -1.94 -1.56
CA TYR A 701 -16.52 -1.70 -1.01
C TYR A 701 -17.50 -1.18 -2.08
N ILE A 702 -17.06 -0.26 -2.95
CA ILE A 702 -17.89 0.29 -4.04
C ILE A 702 -18.34 -0.80 -5.02
N VAL A 703 -17.48 -1.76 -5.36
CA VAL A 703 -17.80 -2.80 -6.34
C VAL A 703 -18.55 -3.98 -5.72
N ASP A 704 -18.18 -4.35 -4.50
CA ASP A 704 -18.64 -5.55 -3.83
C ASP A 704 -19.95 -5.35 -3.04
N GLN A 705 -20.11 -4.19 -2.39
CA GLN A 705 -21.20 -3.95 -1.44
C GLN A 705 -22.29 -3.01 -1.97
N LEU A 706 -22.00 -2.17 -2.97
CA LEU A 706 -23.00 -1.25 -3.50
C LEU A 706 -23.84 -1.89 -4.62
N PRO A 707 -25.13 -1.52 -4.72
CA PRO A 707 -25.97 -1.99 -5.83
C PRO A 707 -25.39 -1.64 -7.20
N ALA A 708 -25.63 -2.54 -8.16
CA ALA A 708 -25.38 -2.26 -9.56
C ALA A 708 -26.10 -0.96 -9.98
N GLY A 709 -25.44 -0.15 -10.80
CA GLY A 709 -25.85 1.22 -11.09
C GLY A 709 -25.05 2.24 -10.30
N ILE A 710 -25.18 2.20 -8.97
CA ILE A 710 -24.46 3.10 -8.04
C ILE A 710 -22.96 2.82 -8.10
N SER A 711 -22.58 1.54 -8.05
CA SER A 711 -21.20 1.11 -8.21
C SER A 711 -20.59 1.62 -9.53
N GLY A 712 -21.30 1.43 -10.65
CA GLY A 712 -20.90 1.94 -11.96
C GLY A 712 -20.70 3.46 -11.99
N LEU A 713 -21.59 4.23 -11.37
CA LEU A 713 -21.49 5.69 -11.30
C LEU A 713 -20.28 6.15 -10.47
N LEU A 714 -20.01 5.50 -9.35
CA LEU A 714 -18.87 5.81 -8.48
C LEU A 714 -17.53 5.44 -9.12
N VAL A 715 -17.45 4.27 -9.76
CA VAL A 715 -16.28 3.89 -10.57
C VAL A 715 -16.08 4.90 -11.70
N ALA A 716 -17.14 5.31 -12.40
CA ALA A 716 -17.06 6.37 -13.39
C ALA A 716 -16.50 7.67 -12.78
N GLY A 717 -16.90 8.01 -11.54
CA GLY A 717 -16.32 9.09 -10.75
C GLY A 717 -14.81 8.95 -10.53
N ILE A 718 -14.31 7.77 -10.15
CA ILE A 718 -12.87 7.51 -9.95
C ILE A 718 -12.09 7.71 -11.26
N PHE A 719 -12.63 7.19 -12.38
CA PHE A 719 -12.10 7.46 -13.72
C PHE A 719 -12.04 8.97 -13.97
N ALA A 720 -13.11 9.68 -13.66
CA ALA A 720 -13.21 11.12 -13.86
C ALA A 720 -12.22 11.94 -13.01
N ALA A 721 -12.03 11.58 -11.74
CA ALA A 721 -11.07 12.21 -10.85
C ALA A 721 -9.63 12.09 -11.38
N SER A 722 -9.30 10.95 -12.01
CA SER A 722 -8.01 10.74 -12.67
C SER A 722 -7.88 11.64 -13.90
N MET A 723 -8.95 11.72 -14.70
CA MET A 723 -9.00 12.54 -15.91
C MET A 723 -8.90 14.04 -15.63
N SER A 724 -9.51 14.56 -14.55
CA SER A 724 -9.41 15.95 -14.06
C SER A 724 -7.97 16.41 -13.75
N SER A 725 -7.16 15.47 -13.28
CA SER A 725 -5.75 15.75 -13.02
C SER A 725 -4.93 15.69 -14.32
N LEU A 726 -5.26 14.75 -15.20
CA LEU A 726 -4.60 14.55 -16.49
C LEU A 726 -4.84 15.72 -17.45
N ASP A 727 -6.08 16.16 -17.62
CA ASP A 727 -6.44 17.28 -18.50
C ASP A 727 -5.81 18.62 -18.08
N SER A 728 -5.83 18.93 -16.78
CA SER A 728 -5.19 20.09 -16.17
C SER A 728 -3.69 20.10 -16.41
N SER A 729 -3.05 18.95 -16.27
CA SER A 729 -1.62 18.76 -16.51
C SER A 729 -1.27 18.94 -17.99
N MET A 730 -2.02 18.33 -18.90
CA MET A 730 -1.78 18.47 -20.34
C MET A 730 -1.99 19.91 -20.80
N ASN A 731 -3.05 20.57 -20.32
CA ASN A 731 -3.35 21.96 -20.66
C ASN A 731 -2.25 22.90 -20.14
N SER A 732 -1.90 22.80 -18.86
CA SER A 732 -0.87 23.65 -18.24
C SER A 732 0.52 23.48 -18.87
N VAL A 733 0.97 22.25 -19.14
CA VAL A 733 2.25 22.01 -19.84
C VAL A 733 2.21 22.61 -21.25
N SER A 734 1.10 22.43 -21.98
CA SER A 734 0.92 23.06 -23.29
C SER A 734 0.98 24.59 -23.21
N THR A 735 0.37 25.20 -22.20
CA THR A 735 0.45 26.64 -21.92
C THR A 735 1.88 27.10 -21.65
N VAL A 736 2.61 26.37 -20.80
CA VAL A 736 4.00 26.69 -20.43
C VAL A 736 4.92 26.58 -21.64
N VAL A 737 4.87 25.47 -22.39
CA VAL A 737 5.72 25.29 -23.57
C VAL A 737 5.40 26.35 -24.64
N THR A 738 4.12 26.61 -24.89
CA THR A 738 3.70 27.60 -25.91
C THR A 738 4.14 29.01 -25.53
N THR A 739 4.04 29.38 -24.26
CA THR A 739 4.31 30.76 -23.80
C THR A 739 5.81 30.97 -23.52
N ASP A 740 6.42 30.09 -22.74
CA ASP A 740 7.78 30.28 -22.19
C ASP A 740 8.89 29.89 -23.15
N TYR A 741 8.60 29.01 -24.12
CA TYR A 741 9.58 28.56 -25.10
C TYR A 741 9.24 29.07 -26.49
N ILE A 742 8.06 28.76 -27.00
CA ILE A 742 7.73 29.06 -28.40
C ILE A 742 7.52 30.57 -28.57
N LYS A 743 6.55 31.17 -27.89
CA LYS A 743 6.27 32.61 -28.01
C LYS A 743 7.47 33.46 -27.58
N ARG A 744 8.19 33.05 -26.53
CA ARG A 744 9.31 33.82 -25.99
C ARG A 744 10.62 33.70 -26.77
N LEU A 745 10.97 32.53 -27.32
CA LEU A 745 12.25 32.28 -28.01
C LEU A 745 12.12 32.21 -29.54
N ARG A 746 10.97 31.76 -30.06
CA ARG A 746 10.71 31.58 -31.50
C ARG A 746 9.28 32.00 -31.86
N PRO A 747 8.97 33.32 -31.83
CA PRO A 747 7.62 33.81 -32.06
C PRO A 747 7.10 33.42 -33.44
N LEU A 748 5.88 32.86 -33.47
CA LEU A 748 5.17 32.51 -34.70
C LEU A 748 4.53 33.76 -35.32
N LYS A 749 4.51 33.82 -36.66
CA LYS A 749 4.01 34.98 -37.43
C LYS A 749 2.50 35.22 -37.34
N GLN A 750 1.71 34.19 -37.02
CA GLN A 750 0.23 34.26 -37.02
C GLN A 750 -0.34 33.67 -35.73
N GLU A 751 -1.37 34.30 -35.17
CA GLU A 751 -2.02 33.83 -33.94
C GLU A 751 -2.60 32.41 -34.04
N LYS A 752 -3.20 32.09 -35.19
CA LYS A 752 -3.76 30.76 -35.48
C LYS A 752 -2.73 29.64 -35.33
N ASN A 753 -1.44 29.94 -35.59
CA ASN A 753 -0.37 28.96 -35.45
C ASN A 753 -0.06 28.66 -33.99
N TYR A 754 -0.23 29.61 -33.06
CA TYR A 754 -0.09 29.33 -31.63
C TYR A 754 -1.19 28.40 -31.13
N LEU A 755 -2.45 28.63 -31.52
CA LEU A 755 -3.56 27.76 -31.11
C LEU A 755 -3.36 26.33 -31.64
N ARG A 756 -2.97 26.19 -32.92
CA ARG A 756 -2.65 24.87 -33.50
C ARG A 756 -1.50 24.19 -32.76
N THR A 757 -0.46 24.95 -32.41
CA THR A 757 0.69 24.44 -31.68
C THR A 757 0.30 23.97 -30.27
N ALA A 758 -0.50 24.76 -29.55
CA ALA A 758 -1.01 24.41 -28.24
C ALA A 758 -1.81 23.09 -28.27
N ARG A 759 -2.69 22.92 -29.27
CA ARG A 759 -3.43 21.66 -29.47
C ARG A 759 -2.51 20.46 -29.73
N ILE A 760 -1.50 20.62 -30.59
CA ILE A 760 -0.51 19.56 -30.87
C ILE A 760 0.26 19.20 -29.60
N LEU A 761 0.71 20.19 -28.83
CA LEU A 761 1.44 19.97 -27.58
C LEU A 761 0.58 19.24 -26.55
N THR A 762 -0.71 19.58 -26.41
CA THR A 762 -1.64 18.86 -25.54
C THR A 762 -1.73 17.38 -25.93
N VAL A 763 -1.82 17.06 -27.23
CA VAL A 763 -1.80 15.65 -27.72
C VAL A 763 -0.47 14.97 -27.37
N LEU A 764 0.67 15.59 -27.67
CA LEU A 764 1.98 15.01 -27.43
C LEU A 764 2.24 14.72 -25.95
N VAL A 765 1.88 15.66 -25.07
CA VAL A 765 2.02 15.50 -23.62
C VAL A 765 1.12 14.39 -23.10
N GLY A 766 -0.12 14.29 -23.60
CA GLY A 766 -1.02 13.20 -23.23
C GLY A 766 -0.55 11.82 -23.70
N ILE A 767 -0.04 11.71 -24.93
CA ILE A 767 0.56 10.48 -25.45
C ILE A 767 1.78 10.09 -24.61
N LEU A 768 2.64 11.05 -24.27
CA LEU A 768 3.82 10.82 -23.44
C LEU A 768 3.42 10.32 -22.05
N GLY A 769 2.46 10.98 -21.39
CA GLY A 769 1.97 10.60 -20.06
C GLY A 769 1.30 9.21 -20.06
N THR A 770 0.48 8.92 -21.07
CA THR A 770 -0.17 7.61 -21.23
C THR A 770 0.85 6.51 -21.49
N SER A 771 1.85 6.77 -22.35
CA SER A 771 2.92 5.82 -22.64
C SER A 771 3.78 5.55 -21.40
N LEU A 772 4.08 6.60 -20.63
CA LEU A 772 4.81 6.48 -19.36
C LEU A 772 4.01 5.64 -18.36
N ALA A 773 2.70 5.84 -18.21
CA ALA A 773 1.84 5.03 -17.35
C ALA A 773 1.86 3.54 -17.75
N LEU A 774 1.73 3.23 -19.04
CA LEU A 774 1.82 1.86 -19.56
C LEU A 774 3.18 1.22 -19.29
N PHE A 775 4.26 1.99 -19.45
CA PHE A 775 5.60 1.53 -19.16
C PHE A 775 5.80 1.26 -17.67
N MET A 776 5.37 2.19 -16.81
CA MET A 776 5.43 2.05 -15.36
C MET A 776 4.61 0.86 -14.84
N ALA A 777 3.51 0.49 -15.52
CA ALA A 777 2.72 -0.71 -15.20
C ALA A 777 3.54 -2.01 -15.29
N THR A 778 4.66 -2.01 -16.01
CA THR A 778 5.55 -3.18 -16.16
C THR A 778 6.64 -3.27 -15.08
N TRP A 779 6.84 -2.22 -14.28
CA TRP A 779 8.03 -2.09 -13.43
C TRP A 779 7.96 -2.88 -12.10
N GLY A 780 6.78 -3.30 -11.65
CA GLY A 780 6.63 -4.05 -10.39
C GLY A 780 7.17 -3.33 -9.14
N ILE A 781 7.40 -2.00 -9.21
CA ILE A 781 7.96 -1.22 -8.11
C ILE A 781 6.92 -1.09 -7.00
N SER A 782 7.31 -1.49 -5.78
CA SER A 782 6.46 -1.57 -4.60
C SER A 782 5.79 -0.25 -4.22
N SER A 783 6.44 0.90 -4.44
CA SER A 783 5.82 2.21 -4.25
C SER A 783 6.29 3.29 -5.23
N LEU A 784 5.69 3.31 -6.42
CA LEU A 784 5.88 4.39 -7.41
C LEU A 784 5.45 5.77 -6.87
N TRP A 785 4.48 5.79 -5.96
CA TRP A 785 3.99 6.99 -5.31
C TRP A 785 5.07 7.64 -4.44
N ASP A 786 5.76 6.85 -3.61
CA ASP A 786 6.79 7.37 -2.71
C ASP A 786 8.00 7.88 -3.49
N GLN A 787 8.41 7.17 -4.55
CA GLN A 787 9.49 7.60 -5.44
C GLN A 787 9.17 8.94 -6.11
N PHE A 788 7.90 9.18 -6.43
CA PHE A 788 7.47 10.43 -7.05
C PHE A 788 7.35 11.58 -6.06
N ASN A 789 6.79 11.34 -4.87
CA ASN A 789 6.78 12.35 -3.81
C ASN A 789 8.19 12.76 -3.42
N LEU A 790 9.15 11.84 -3.47
CA LEU A 790 10.57 12.14 -3.33
C LEU A 790 11.06 13.10 -4.41
N ILE A 791 10.75 12.83 -5.69
CA ILE A 791 11.15 13.70 -6.81
C ILE A 791 10.49 15.08 -6.71
N ILE A 792 9.19 15.15 -6.36
CA ILE A 792 8.50 16.41 -6.11
C ILE A 792 9.19 17.16 -4.96
N GLY A 793 9.41 16.51 -3.82
CA GLY A 793 10.00 17.15 -2.64
C GLY A 793 11.38 17.76 -2.92
N LEU A 794 12.22 17.06 -3.70
CA LEU A 794 13.56 17.52 -4.07
C LEU A 794 13.56 18.83 -4.89
N PHE A 795 12.58 19.01 -5.79
CA PHE A 795 12.61 20.07 -6.80
C PHE A 795 11.52 21.14 -6.63
N ALA A 796 10.30 20.75 -6.24
CA ALA A 796 9.17 21.65 -6.08
C ALA A 796 9.37 22.63 -4.92
N GLY A 797 9.98 22.16 -3.82
CA GLY A 797 10.35 23.00 -2.67
C GLY A 797 11.23 24.18 -3.08
N GLY A 798 12.33 23.89 -3.78
CA GLY A 798 13.25 24.91 -4.26
C GLY A 798 12.61 25.89 -5.24
N LEU A 799 11.77 25.38 -6.16
CA LEU A 799 11.03 26.21 -7.12
C LEU A 799 10.09 27.20 -6.40
N GLY A 800 9.27 26.73 -5.45
CA GLY A 800 8.42 27.62 -4.66
C GLY A 800 9.23 28.63 -3.82
N GLY A 801 10.39 28.20 -3.31
CA GLY A 801 11.32 29.06 -2.58
C GLY A 801 11.81 30.26 -3.38
N ILE A 802 12.17 30.07 -4.67
CA ILE A 802 12.63 31.20 -5.50
C ILE A 802 11.50 32.17 -5.88
N PHE A 803 10.25 31.70 -6.00
CA PHE A 803 9.08 32.58 -6.19
C PHE A 803 8.91 33.49 -4.98
N LEU A 804 8.87 32.93 -3.77
CA LEU A 804 8.80 33.70 -2.53
C LEU A 804 9.97 34.66 -2.36
N LEU A 805 11.20 34.19 -2.62
CA LEU A 805 12.40 35.00 -2.55
C LEU A 805 12.29 36.21 -3.50
N GLY A 806 11.83 35.98 -4.73
CA GLY A 806 11.61 37.05 -5.70
C GLY A 806 10.56 38.07 -5.26
N MET A 807 9.43 37.60 -4.72
CA MET A 807 8.31 38.45 -4.32
C MET A 807 8.61 39.26 -3.07
N LEU A 808 9.32 38.68 -2.10
CA LEU A 808 9.51 39.26 -0.77
C LEU A 808 10.85 39.98 -0.60
N SER A 809 11.88 39.66 -1.39
CA SER A 809 13.21 40.27 -1.26
C SER A 809 13.42 41.39 -2.28
N THR A 810 13.89 42.54 -1.79
CA THR A 810 14.43 43.63 -2.62
C THR A 810 15.88 43.39 -3.06
N ARG A 811 16.59 42.47 -2.39
CA ARG A 811 18.02 42.21 -2.68
C ARG A 811 18.27 41.03 -3.61
N ALA A 812 17.32 40.09 -3.72
CA ALA A 812 17.55 38.86 -4.45
C ALA A 812 17.85 39.12 -5.93
N ASN A 813 18.83 38.39 -6.50
CA ASN A 813 19.16 38.44 -7.93
C ASN A 813 19.06 37.08 -8.62
N GLY A 814 19.11 37.08 -9.95
CA GLY A 814 18.75 35.90 -10.74
C GLY A 814 19.81 34.81 -10.70
N HIS A 815 21.09 35.18 -10.70
CA HIS A 815 22.18 34.21 -10.58
C HIS A 815 22.15 33.49 -9.22
N ALA A 816 21.92 34.24 -8.14
CA ALA A 816 21.76 33.68 -6.80
C ALA A 816 20.52 32.75 -6.72
N ALA A 817 19.40 33.11 -7.36
CA ALA A 817 18.21 32.27 -7.40
C ALA A 817 18.45 30.93 -8.13
N LEU A 818 19.21 30.93 -9.23
CA LEU A 818 19.57 29.70 -9.94
C LEU A 818 20.47 28.78 -9.12
N TRP A 819 21.50 29.33 -8.48
CA TRP A 819 22.34 28.55 -7.57
C TRP A 819 21.55 28.02 -6.37
N ALA A 820 20.61 28.79 -5.85
CA ALA A 820 19.73 28.35 -4.77
C ALA A 820 18.91 27.11 -5.14
N LEU A 821 18.44 26.98 -6.38
CA LEU A 821 17.76 25.76 -6.85
C LEU A 821 18.69 24.54 -6.80
N VAL A 822 19.93 24.68 -7.29
CA VAL A 822 20.93 23.60 -7.30
C VAL A 822 21.27 23.17 -5.87
N PHE A 823 21.58 24.13 -4.99
CA PHE A 823 21.90 23.84 -3.60
C PHE A 823 20.70 23.26 -2.84
N SER A 824 19.48 23.76 -3.09
CA SER A 824 18.26 23.18 -2.53
C SER A 824 18.14 21.70 -2.88
N GLY A 825 18.29 21.34 -4.17
CA GLY A 825 18.26 19.94 -4.60
C GLY A 825 19.34 19.07 -3.93
N GLY A 826 20.56 19.60 -3.80
CA GLY A 826 21.65 18.93 -3.10
C GLY A 826 21.39 18.71 -1.60
N VAL A 827 20.90 19.74 -0.91
CA VAL A 827 20.53 19.62 0.52
C VAL A 827 19.38 18.63 0.71
N GLN A 828 18.37 18.67 -0.16
CA GLN A 828 17.27 17.71 -0.10
C GLN A 828 17.76 16.27 -0.33
N TYR A 829 18.71 16.06 -1.24
CA TYR A 829 19.34 14.74 -1.43
C TYR A 829 20.10 14.27 -0.17
N VAL A 830 20.81 15.17 0.50
CA VAL A 830 21.51 14.88 1.77
C VAL A 830 20.51 14.55 2.88
N ILE A 831 19.46 15.35 3.06
CA ILE A 831 18.41 15.08 4.07
C ILE A 831 17.81 13.69 3.83
N LYS A 832 17.47 13.36 2.59
CA LYS A 832 16.89 12.07 2.22
C LYS A 832 17.84 10.88 2.39
N SER A 833 19.15 11.08 2.25
CA SER A 833 20.14 9.98 2.32
C SER A 833 20.74 9.79 3.70
N MET A 834 20.76 10.83 4.54
CA MET A 834 21.45 10.81 5.82
C MET A 834 20.52 10.97 7.04
N THR A 835 19.22 11.20 6.82
CA THR A 835 18.27 11.39 7.93
C THR A 835 16.98 10.61 7.70
N ASP A 836 16.30 10.27 8.81
CA ASP A 836 14.97 9.64 8.82
C ASP A 836 13.84 10.69 8.82
N ALA A 837 14.11 11.91 8.35
CA ALA A 837 13.13 12.98 8.34
C ALA A 837 11.91 12.59 7.48
N HIS A 838 10.72 12.83 8.02
CA HIS A 838 9.47 12.49 7.35
C HIS A 838 9.34 13.24 6.02
N PHE A 839 8.96 12.55 4.95
CA PHE A 839 8.97 13.08 3.57
C PHE A 839 8.13 14.36 3.38
N LEU A 840 7.09 14.56 4.19
CA LEU A 840 6.28 15.79 4.15
C LEU A 840 7.09 17.06 4.43
N LEU A 841 8.23 16.95 5.12
CA LEU A 841 9.13 18.10 5.39
C LEU A 841 9.98 18.50 4.18
N TYR A 842 10.06 17.70 3.11
CA TYR A 842 10.95 17.99 1.98
C TYR A 842 10.54 19.27 1.24
N SER A 843 9.23 19.50 1.08
CA SER A 843 8.70 20.77 0.55
C SER A 843 9.15 21.97 1.39
N CYS A 844 9.06 21.86 2.72
CA CYS A 844 9.40 22.94 3.64
C CYS A 844 10.91 23.22 3.66
N THR A 845 11.71 22.18 3.86
CA THR A 845 13.18 22.31 3.91
C THR A 845 13.75 22.72 2.56
N GLY A 846 13.20 22.25 1.44
CA GLY A 846 13.58 22.69 0.09
C GLY A 846 13.27 24.16 -0.14
N MET A 847 12.08 24.61 0.28
CA MET A 847 11.69 26.02 0.19
C MET A 847 12.57 26.93 1.05
N LEU A 848 12.81 26.55 2.31
CA LEU A 848 13.66 27.33 3.23
C LEU A 848 15.11 27.39 2.74
N THR A 849 15.68 26.28 2.29
CA THR A 849 17.05 26.23 1.78
C THR A 849 17.23 27.12 0.56
N ALA A 850 16.29 27.08 -0.41
CA ALA A 850 16.33 27.98 -1.56
C ALA A 850 16.21 29.47 -1.17
N ILE A 851 15.33 29.82 -0.23
CA ILE A 851 15.19 31.20 0.25
C ILE A 851 16.48 31.66 0.94
N SER A 852 16.98 30.88 1.90
CA SER A 852 18.16 31.23 2.69
C SER A 852 19.41 31.34 1.83
N ILE A 853 19.70 30.34 1.00
CA ILE A 853 20.89 30.33 0.15
C ILE A 853 20.79 31.40 -0.94
N GLY A 854 19.63 31.55 -1.58
CA GLY A 854 19.43 32.58 -2.59
C GLY A 854 19.57 33.99 -2.02
N TYR A 855 19.07 34.25 -0.81
CA TYR A 855 19.26 35.52 -0.13
C TYR A 855 20.73 35.78 0.23
N LEU A 856 21.42 34.79 0.81
CA LEU A 856 22.83 34.91 1.18
C LEU A 856 23.75 35.11 -0.03
N LEU A 857 23.59 34.31 -1.09
CA LEU A 857 24.38 34.46 -2.32
C LEU A 857 24.14 35.80 -3.01
N SER A 858 22.98 36.42 -2.82
CA SER A 858 22.69 37.74 -3.38
C SER A 858 23.55 38.87 -2.80
N PHE A 859 24.23 38.67 -1.65
CA PHE A 859 25.22 39.62 -1.14
C PHE A 859 26.56 39.54 -1.87
N PHE A 860 26.91 38.36 -2.38
CA PHE A 860 28.22 38.10 -2.97
C PHE A 860 28.19 38.19 -4.50
N ILE A 861 27.04 37.89 -5.11
CA ILE A 861 26.86 37.91 -6.55
C ILE A 861 26.21 39.24 -6.93
N GLY A 862 27.00 40.20 -7.39
CA GLY A 862 26.51 41.52 -7.79
C GLY A 862 25.73 41.49 -9.11
N GLU A 863 24.46 41.86 -9.07
CA GLU A 863 23.62 42.12 -10.25
C GLU A 863 22.80 43.39 -9.97
N ASN A 864 22.72 44.33 -10.92
CA ASN A 864 21.90 45.54 -10.72
C ASN A 864 20.41 45.16 -10.72
N THR A 865 19.75 45.32 -9.58
CA THR A 865 18.33 44.97 -9.37
C THR A 865 17.39 46.16 -9.36
N GLU A 866 17.85 47.41 -9.54
CA GLU A 866 17.01 48.62 -9.35
C GLU A 866 15.72 48.58 -10.18
N ASN A 867 15.80 48.29 -11.48
CA ASN A 867 14.63 48.18 -12.35
C ASN A 867 13.75 46.95 -12.05
N LYS A 868 14.30 45.95 -11.34
CA LYS A 868 13.60 44.71 -10.97
C LYS A 868 12.86 44.83 -9.65
N LEU A 869 13.14 45.88 -8.85
CA LEU A 869 12.43 46.18 -7.60
C LEU A 869 10.94 46.48 -7.83
N ALA A 870 10.55 46.93 -9.02
CA ALA A 870 9.14 47.14 -9.39
C ALA A 870 8.29 45.87 -9.31
N TYR A 871 8.92 44.69 -9.23
CA TYR A 871 8.30 43.37 -9.16
C TYR A 871 8.45 42.72 -7.77
N THR A 872 8.57 43.53 -6.72
CA THR A 872 8.48 43.09 -5.31
C THR A 872 7.14 43.46 -4.70
N TRP A 873 6.75 42.73 -3.65
CA TRP A 873 5.45 42.88 -3.00
C TRP A 873 5.21 44.29 -2.46
N THR A 874 6.26 44.94 -1.93
CA THR A 874 6.22 46.32 -1.46
C THR A 874 5.77 47.31 -2.55
N GLN A 875 6.28 47.15 -3.78
CA GLN A 875 5.94 48.02 -4.90
C GLN A 875 4.57 47.68 -5.51
N VAL A 876 4.24 46.38 -5.62
CA VAL A 876 2.94 45.92 -6.15
C VAL A 876 1.78 46.31 -5.23
N ARG A 877 1.98 46.27 -3.91
CA ARG A 877 0.97 46.72 -2.93
C ARG A 877 0.71 48.22 -3.03
N ASN A 878 1.77 49.03 -3.12
CA ASN A 878 1.67 50.50 -3.10
C ASN A 878 1.08 51.09 -4.40
N LYS A 879 1.11 50.37 -5.53
CA LYS A 879 0.47 50.82 -6.78
C LYS A 879 -1.07 50.95 -6.71
N ASN A 880 -1.70 50.53 -5.60
CA ASN A 880 -3.15 50.62 -5.35
C ASN A 880 -3.51 51.26 -3.98
N SER A 881 -2.59 51.99 -3.34
CA SER A 881 -2.95 52.92 -2.24
C SER A 881 -3.24 54.31 -2.77
#